data_AF-A0A949N7E9-F1
#
_entry.id   AF-A0A949N7E9-F1
#
_cell.length_a   1.000
_cell.length_b   1.000
_cell.length_c   1.000
_cell.angle_alpha   90.00
_cell.angle_beta   90.00
_cell.angle_gamma   90.00
#
_symmetry.space_group_name_H-M   'P 1'
#
loop_
_entity.id
_entity.type
_entity.pdbx_description
1 polymer ?
#
loop_
_entity_poly.entity_id
_entity_poly.type
_entity_poly.pdbx_seq_one_letter_code
_entity_poly.pdbx_strand_id
1 'polypeptide(L)'
;MRHKTGAIAAAVNPHITSVLYVTAVLLTAIGFLMIASLTYSHPIEDDQIRTVMRAAGSISGTVIDARSGKPVSYANVVLVGTKLGGMTATDGSFLITGVPYGKYTVKVTMMGYEVAEKKGVRVKPGKTTKVDFKMKFEIVGQTQEILVEAEVRRIEVKDSDVSYGMTSDGLHVRGGRHKVCSAPLAGGVSFPCIPNRYVRPDNTEEYAHIEENRFMDAMTSPQSTFSIDVDAASYANVRRFINQNMFPQRDAVRIEELINYFDYDYESPDGDVPFSVALEYGNCPWNEDHKLVHIGLQGKELTEEERRPSNLVFLIDVSGSMGSPNKLPLLRQAFKLLVAQLGADDQVSIVVYAGSAGLVLPATRGACTRTIKDAIDRLQSGGSTAGGQGIKLAYKVAMDNFIEEGNNRVILATDGDFNVGISSTSELVQYIEGKRDEGIFLTVLGFGMGNYKDNRLEQLADKGNGNHAYIDNLMEARKVLVNEVTSTLYTIARDVKIQVEFNPAKVESYRLIGYENRKLANEDFKDDRKDAGEIGAGHTVTALYEILPASGASVKKDELRYQDRRISGDGRRGDEILLVKIRYKELDRDSSIEISEVLRDRPSRFSRTSDAFRFSAAVAMYGMILRNSGHMGDAELEDVVGIARGAKGKDHFQYRAEFITIVEKTMTLMELGATNEPLNRRRAQ
;
A
#
# COMPACT_ATOMS: atom_id res chain seq x y z
N MET A 1 -80.86 -51.28 -34.96
CA MET A 1 -79.59 -50.81 -35.54
C MET A 1 -78.82 -50.05 -34.47
N ARG A 2 -77.57 -50.47 -34.19
CA ARG A 2 -76.62 -49.84 -33.26
C ARG A 2 -75.84 -48.75 -34.00
N HIS A 3 -75.66 -47.57 -33.40
CA HIS A 3 -74.34 -46.99 -33.09
C HIS A 3 -74.49 -45.74 -32.20
N LYS A 4 -73.78 -45.77 -31.07
CA LYS A 4 -73.45 -44.64 -30.18
C LYS A 4 -72.22 -43.91 -30.76
N THR A 5 -72.15 -42.60 -30.49
CA THR A 5 -70.98 -41.70 -30.21
C THR A 5 -71.30 -40.32 -30.80
N GLY A 6 -71.16 -39.15 -30.16
CA GLY A 6 -70.75 -38.72 -28.84
C GLY A 6 -70.79 -37.17 -28.88
N ALA A 7 -71.46 -36.53 -27.92
CA ALA A 7 -71.44 -35.08 -27.78
C ALA A 7 -70.20 -34.70 -26.94
N ILE A 8 -69.28 -33.92 -27.52
CA ILE A 8 -68.20 -33.27 -26.77
C ILE A 8 -68.68 -31.84 -26.47
N ALA A 9 -69.16 -31.61 -25.25
CA ALA A 9 -69.25 -30.28 -24.69
C ALA A 9 -67.83 -29.86 -24.28
N ALA A 10 -67.24 -28.90 -24.99
CA ALA A 10 -66.03 -28.24 -24.53
C ALA A 10 -66.39 -27.32 -23.36
N ALA A 11 -66.15 -27.80 -22.13
CA ALA A 11 -66.15 -26.98 -20.94
C ALA A 11 -64.98 -25.98 -21.04
N VAL A 12 -65.28 -24.74 -21.38
CA VAL A 12 -64.31 -23.64 -21.23
C VAL A 12 -64.15 -23.39 -19.73
N ASN A 13 -62.95 -23.67 -19.24
CA ASN A 13 -62.59 -23.58 -17.84
C ASN A 13 -62.75 -22.12 -17.34
N PRO A 14 -63.61 -21.83 -16.34
CA PRO A 14 -63.86 -20.47 -15.86
C PRO A 14 -62.63 -19.79 -15.25
N HIS A 15 -61.55 -20.54 -14.99
CA HIS A 15 -60.28 -19.97 -14.56
C HIS A 15 -59.51 -19.23 -15.67
N ILE A 16 -59.71 -19.57 -16.94
CA ILE A 16 -58.96 -18.95 -18.05
C ILE A 16 -59.55 -17.59 -18.42
N THR A 17 -60.88 -17.44 -18.33
CA THR A 17 -61.55 -16.14 -18.51
C THR A 17 -61.28 -15.17 -17.35
N SER A 18 -61.10 -15.65 -16.12
CA SER A 18 -60.72 -14.80 -14.99
C SER A 18 -59.28 -14.30 -15.08
N VAL A 19 -58.33 -15.11 -15.58
CA VAL A 19 -56.92 -14.71 -15.65
C VAL A 19 -56.69 -13.67 -16.77
N LEU A 20 -57.35 -13.80 -17.91
CA LEU A 20 -57.30 -12.81 -19.00
C LEU A 20 -57.93 -11.47 -18.62
N TYR A 21 -58.97 -11.48 -17.78
CA TYR A 21 -59.58 -10.25 -17.28
C TYR A 21 -58.71 -9.57 -16.22
N VAL A 22 -58.09 -10.35 -15.33
CA VAL A 22 -57.19 -9.81 -14.30
C VAL A 22 -55.91 -9.25 -14.91
N THR A 23 -55.33 -9.86 -15.95
CA THR A 23 -54.15 -9.31 -16.63
C THR A 23 -54.47 -8.07 -17.45
N ALA A 24 -55.65 -7.98 -18.08
CA ALA A 24 -56.10 -6.78 -18.80
C ALA A 24 -56.40 -5.60 -17.85
N VAL A 25 -56.96 -5.87 -16.66
CA VAL A 25 -57.19 -4.84 -15.62
C VAL A 25 -55.87 -4.40 -14.97
N LEU A 26 -54.90 -5.30 -14.81
CA LEU A 26 -53.58 -4.95 -14.26
C LEU A 26 -52.75 -4.11 -15.25
N LEU A 27 -52.80 -4.41 -16.55
CA LEU A 27 -52.10 -3.64 -17.59
C LEU A 27 -52.70 -2.24 -17.79
N THR A 28 -54.02 -2.09 -17.63
CA THR A 28 -54.69 -0.77 -17.68
C THR A 28 -54.46 0.04 -16.40
N ALA A 29 -54.34 -0.61 -15.22
CA ALA A 29 -53.97 0.05 -13.97
C ALA A 29 -52.50 0.54 -13.96
N ILE A 30 -51.57 -0.22 -14.54
CA ILE A 30 -50.16 0.18 -14.65
C ILE A 30 -49.98 1.30 -15.70
N GLY A 31 -50.79 1.28 -16.77
CA GLY A 31 -50.83 2.37 -17.76
C GLY A 31 -51.32 3.70 -17.19
N PHE A 32 -52.33 3.68 -16.31
CA PHE A 32 -52.80 4.89 -15.62
C PHE A 32 -51.83 5.38 -14.54
N LEU A 33 -51.07 4.50 -13.89
CA LEU A 33 -50.06 4.89 -12.91
C LEU A 33 -48.83 5.56 -13.57
N MET A 34 -48.47 5.14 -14.79
CA MET A 34 -47.38 5.76 -15.58
C MET A 34 -47.78 7.11 -16.21
N ILE A 35 -49.06 7.32 -16.53
CA ILE A 35 -49.53 8.60 -17.09
C ILE A 35 -49.84 9.63 -15.97
N ALA A 36 -50.13 9.18 -14.74
CA ALA A 36 -50.24 10.08 -13.59
C ALA A 36 -48.89 10.56 -13.02
N SER A 37 -47.76 9.93 -13.39
CA SER A 37 -46.42 10.36 -12.98
C SER A 37 -45.73 11.36 -13.94
N LEU A 38 -46.38 11.75 -15.04
CA LEU A 38 -45.77 12.61 -16.07
C LEU A 38 -46.31 14.04 -16.15
N THR A 39 -47.19 14.46 -15.24
CA THR A 39 -47.65 15.85 -15.14
C THR A 39 -47.90 16.27 -13.69
N TYR A 40 -46.86 16.20 -12.84
CA TYR A 40 -46.83 16.96 -11.59
C TYR A 40 -45.44 17.55 -11.36
N SER A 41 -44.98 18.36 -12.32
CA SER A 41 -43.90 19.33 -12.09
C SER A 41 -44.47 20.50 -11.29
N HIS A 42 -44.65 20.32 -9.99
CA HIS A 42 -44.62 21.47 -9.10
C HIS A 42 -43.16 21.94 -9.04
N PRO A 43 -42.85 23.21 -9.33
CA PRO A 43 -41.56 23.74 -8.95
C PRO A 43 -41.49 23.60 -7.43
N ILE A 44 -40.53 22.83 -6.93
CA ILE A 44 -40.16 22.91 -5.52
C ILE A 44 -39.68 24.35 -5.35
N GLU A 45 -40.56 25.20 -4.81
CA GLU A 45 -40.21 26.54 -4.42
C GLU A 45 -38.95 26.49 -3.55
N ASP A 46 -37.96 27.26 -3.97
CA ASP A 46 -36.69 27.54 -3.29
C ASP A 46 -36.88 27.98 -1.81
N ASP A 47 -38.12 28.22 -1.38
CA ASP A 47 -38.51 28.61 -0.02
C ASP A 47 -38.57 27.43 0.98
N GLN A 48 -38.87 26.19 0.55
CA GLN A 48 -38.84 25.01 1.43
C GLN A 48 -37.40 24.56 1.74
N ILE A 49 -36.48 24.67 0.76
CA ILE A 49 -35.04 24.42 0.95
C ILE A 49 -34.41 25.53 1.81
N ARG A 50 -34.82 26.81 1.61
CA ARG A 50 -34.42 27.92 2.49
C ARG A 50 -34.96 27.80 3.91
N THR A 51 -36.14 27.20 4.11
CA THR A 51 -36.74 27.03 5.45
C THR A 51 -36.04 25.95 6.27
N VAL A 52 -35.57 24.86 5.67
CA VAL A 52 -34.76 23.83 6.38
C VAL A 52 -33.36 24.35 6.71
N MET A 53 -32.74 25.14 5.83
CA MET A 53 -31.45 25.79 6.12
C MET A 53 -31.51 26.83 7.25
N ARG A 54 -32.68 27.43 7.53
CA ARG A 54 -32.85 28.37 8.65
C ARG A 54 -32.92 27.71 10.03
N ALA A 55 -33.05 26.38 10.10
CA ALA A 55 -33.18 25.65 11.36
C ALA A 55 -32.00 24.72 11.70
N ALA A 56 -30.89 24.79 10.95
CA ALA A 56 -29.68 24.03 11.24
C ALA A 56 -28.79 24.72 12.28
N GLY A 57 -28.18 23.95 13.16
CA GLY A 57 -27.12 24.36 14.08
C GLY A 57 -25.81 23.63 13.76
N SER A 58 -24.86 23.72 14.69
CA SER A 58 -23.57 23.03 14.59
C SER A 58 -23.26 22.29 15.88
N ILE A 59 -22.42 21.27 15.81
CA ILE A 59 -21.81 20.62 16.97
C ILE A 59 -20.31 20.79 16.86
N SER A 60 -19.65 21.22 17.93
CA SER A 60 -18.20 21.25 18.00
C SER A 60 -17.70 20.66 19.31
N GLY A 61 -16.41 20.35 19.38
CA GLY A 61 -15.83 19.83 20.62
C GLY A 61 -14.41 19.37 20.44
N THR A 62 -13.87 18.76 21.48
CA THR A 62 -12.52 18.21 21.53
C THR A 62 -12.56 16.76 22.01
N VAL A 63 -11.71 15.93 21.43
CA VAL A 63 -11.51 14.53 21.84
C VAL A 63 -10.09 14.40 22.36
N ILE A 64 -9.94 13.92 23.59
CA ILE A 64 -8.64 13.72 24.25
C ILE A 64 -8.53 12.31 24.82
N ASP A 65 -7.30 11.83 24.94
CA ASP A 65 -7.00 10.56 25.60
C ASP A 65 -7.14 10.73 27.11
N ALA A 66 -7.86 9.81 27.74
CA ALA A 66 -8.22 9.89 29.16
C ALA A 66 -7.01 9.75 30.09
N ARG A 67 -5.93 9.08 29.65
CA ARG A 67 -4.74 8.82 30.46
C ARG A 67 -3.67 9.90 30.31
N SER A 68 -3.33 10.27 29.08
CA SER A 68 -2.27 11.21 28.75
C SER A 68 -2.75 12.66 28.65
N GLY A 69 -4.07 12.88 28.50
CA GLY A 69 -4.64 14.20 28.27
C GLY A 69 -4.29 14.79 26.90
N LYS A 70 -3.61 14.05 26.03
CA LYS A 70 -3.24 14.49 24.69
C LYS A 70 -4.46 14.46 23.74
N PRO A 71 -4.49 15.33 22.72
CA PRO A 71 -5.52 15.28 21.70
C PRO A 71 -5.56 13.94 20.97
N VAL A 72 -6.76 13.42 20.73
CA VAL A 72 -6.97 12.27 19.84
C VAL A 72 -7.30 12.83 18.46
N SER A 73 -6.28 12.92 17.61
CA SER A 73 -6.38 13.39 16.24
C SER A 73 -6.97 12.33 15.32
N TYR A 74 -7.75 12.73 14.31
CA TYR A 74 -8.37 11.86 13.29
C TYR A 74 -9.44 10.88 13.82
N ALA A 75 -9.99 11.10 15.01
CA ALA A 75 -11.10 10.31 15.52
C ALA A 75 -12.37 10.60 14.72
N ASN A 76 -13.10 9.55 14.35
CA ASN A 76 -14.35 9.70 13.62
C ASN A 76 -15.48 10.05 14.60
N VAL A 77 -16.17 11.16 14.35
CA VAL A 77 -17.28 11.69 15.16
C VAL A 77 -18.55 11.68 14.33
N VAL A 78 -19.53 10.87 14.71
CA VAL A 78 -20.77 10.68 13.92
C VAL A 78 -22.01 10.92 14.76
N LEU A 79 -23.06 11.48 14.14
CA LEU A 79 -24.39 11.59 14.72
C LEU A 79 -25.18 10.33 14.37
N VAL A 80 -25.39 9.46 15.36
CA VAL A 80 -26.06 8.16 15.18
C VAL A 80 -27.45 8.35 14.59
N GLY A 81 -27.75 7.62 13.51
CA GLY A 81 -29.03 7.71 12.78
C GLY A 81 -29.07 8.79 11.69
N THR A 82 -27.94 9.45 11.40
CA THR A 82 -27.82 10.43 10.31
C THR A 82 -26.56 10.18 9.48
N LYS A 83 -26.45 10.82 8.32
CA LYS A 83 -25.21 10.87 7.51
C LYS A 83 -24.25 12.00 7.95
N LEU A 84 -24.57 12.71 9.04
CA LEU A 84 -23.78 13.86 9.51
C LEU A 84 -22.69 13.41 10.48
N GLY A 85 -21.47 13.84 10.21
CA GLY A 85 -20.28 13.50 10.98
C GLY A 85 -19.10 14.36 10.59
N GLY A 86 -17.95 14.11 11.22
CA GLY A 86 -16.70 14.77 10.94
C GLY A 86 -15.55 14.04 11.61
N MET A 87 -14.33 14.51 11.37
CA MET A 87 -13.14 13.98 12.03
C MET A 87 -12.51 15.02 12.94
N THR A 88 -11.80 14.58 13.96
CA THR A 88 -11.00 15.49 14.78
C THR A 88 -9.74 15.93 14.03
N ALA A 89 -9.37 17.21 14.16
CA ALA A 89 -8.12 17.77 13.71
C ALA A 89 -6.95 17.33 14.59
N THR A 90 -5.72 17.76 14.25
CA THR A 90 -4.50 17.39 14.97
C THR A 90 -4.47 17.87 16.43
N ASP A 91 -5.21 18.91 16.76
CA ASP A 91 -5.43 19.41 18.12
C ASP A 91 -6.62 18.73 18.83
N GLY A 92 -7.21 17.70 18.22
CA GLY A 92 -8.34 16.94 18.74
C GLY A 92 -9.69 17.65 18.59
N SER A 93 -9.73 18.83 17.98
CA SER A 93 -10.97 19.58 17.78
C SER A 93 -11.79 19.06 16.60
N PHE A 94 -13.12 19.13 16.66
CA PHE A 94 -14.01 18.80 15.55
C PHE A 94 -15.14 19.82 15.42
N LEU A 95 -15.68 19.95 14.21
CA LEU A 95 -16.85 20.78 13.90
C LEU A 95 -17.72 20.08 12.87
N ILE A 96 -19.00 19.87 13.22
CA ILE A 96 -20.04 19.32 12.37
C ILE A 96 -21.06 20.44 12.15
N THR A 97 -21.16 20.94 10.92
CA THR A 97 -22.09 22.02 10.54
C THR A 97 -23.33 21.45 9.86
N GLY A 98 -24.38 22.27 9.75
CA GLY A 98 -25.59 21.88 9.02
C GLY A 98 -26.43 20.82 9.74
N VAL A 99 -26.32 20.69 11.06
CA VAL A 99 -27.06 19.71 11.85
C VAL A 99 -28.49 20.21 12.08
N PRO A 100 -29.54 19.51 11.60
CA PRO A 100 -30.92 19.92 11.86
C PRO A 100 -31.21 20.05 13.36
N TYR A 101 -32.13 20.93 13.74
CA TYR A 101 -32.52 21.04 15.15
C TYR A 101 -33.12 19.72 15.64
N GLY A 102 -32.68 19.25 16.81
CA GLY A 102 -33.05 17.92 17.28
C GLY A 102 -32.21 17.46 18.47
N LYS A 103 -32.49 16.25 18.95
CA LYS A 103 -31.65 15.55 19.93
C LYS A 103 -30.93 14.41 19.22
N TYR A 104 -29.61 14.35 19.39
CA TYR A 104 -28.76 13.36 18.75
C TYR A 104 -27.92 12.59 19.77
N THR A 105 -27.49 11.42 19.36
CA THR A 105 -26.39 10.70 20.01
C THR A 105 -25.14 10.91 19.19
N VAL A 106 -24.11 11.49 19.81
CA VAL A 106 -22.81 11.68 19.17
C VAL A 106 -21.90 10.54 19.60
N LYS A 107 -21.40 9.78 18.63
CA LYS A 107 -20.52 8.62 18.84
C LYS A 107 -19.14 8.94 18.27
N VAL A 108 -18.10 8.66 19.04
CA VAL A 108 -16.70 8.83 18.64
C VAL A 108 -16.03 7.46 18.60
N THR A 109 -15.39 7.17 17.48
CA THR A 109 -14.63 5.93 17.26
C THR A 109 -13.23 6.26 16.81
N MET A 110 -12.25 5.61 17.43
CA MET A 110 -10.84 5.67 17.06
C MET A 110 -10.22 4.31 17.31
N MET A 111 -9.36 3.85 16.41
CA MET A 111 -8.64 2.59 16.56
C MET A 111 -7.71 2.65 17.78
N GLY A 112 -7.71 1.58 18.59
CA GLY A 112 -6.96 1.53 19.86
C GLY A 112 -7.64 2.24 21.04
N TYR A 113 -8.87 2.73 20.88
CA TYR A 113 -9.63 3.35 21.96
C TYR A 113 -11.02 2.72 22.10
N GLU A 114 -11.51 2.66 23.34
CA GLU A 114 -12.92 2.33 23.61
C GLU A 114 -13.84 3.35 22.92
N VAL A 115 -14.94 2.84 22.35
CA VAL A 115 -15.97 3.67 21.73
C VAL A 115 -16.60 4.60 22.76
N ALA A 116 -16.53 5.91 22.52
CA ALA A 116 -17.15 6.90 23.40
C ALA A 116 -18.47 7.39 22.80
N GLU A 117 -19.54 7.45 23.59
CA GLU A 117 -20.84 7.96 23.13
C GLU A 117 -21.47 8.93 24.13
N LYS A 118 -22.16 9.95 23.59
CA LYS A 118 -22.96 10.89 24.39
C LYS A 118 -24.36 11.03 23.82
N LYS A 119 -25.34 10.57 24.58
CA LYS A 119 -26.77 10.60 24.22
C LYS A 119 -27.40 11.93 24.60
N GLY A 120 -28.39 12.37 23.82
CA GLY A 120 -29.24 13.51 24.15
C GLY A 120 -28.64 14.89 23.88
N VAL A 121 -27.66 15.00 22.98
CA VAL A 121 -27.07 16.28 22.54
C VAL A 121 -28.13 17.08 21.78
N ARG A 122 -28.55 18.22 22.34
CA ARG A 122 -29.63 19.05 21.76
C ARG A 122 -29.05 20.16 20.89
N VAL A 123 -29.30 20.10 19.58
CA VAL A 123 -28.91 21.14 18.62
C VAL A 123 -30.06 22.12 18.46
N LYS A 124 -29.74 23.42 18.57
CA LYS A 124 -30.68 24.53 18.35
C LYS A 124 -30.33 25.26 17.03
N PRO A 125 -31.32 25.81 16.31
CA PRO A 125 -31.09 26.62 15.12
C PRO A 125 -30.04 27.71 15.31
N GLY A 126 -29.08 27.82 14.38
CA GLY A 126 -28.05 28.86 14.34
C GLY A 126 -27.06 28.87 15.50
N LYS A 127 -27.08 27.87 16.40
CA LYS A 127 -26.18 27.78 17.55
C LYS A 127 -25.24 26.58 17.44
N THR A 128 -24.01 26.78 17.91
CA THR A 128 -23.03 25.71 18.07
C THR A 128 -23.17 25.07 19.45
N THR A 129 -23.37 23.76 19.49
CA THR A 129 -23.46 22.95 20.71
C THR A 129 -22.11 22.30 20.98
N LYS A 130 -21.49 22.60 22.13
CA LYS A 130 -20.18 22.05 22.47
C LYS A 130 -20.28 20.68 23.16
N VAL A 131 -19.53 19.69 22.67
CA VAL A 131 -19.49 18.32 23.20
C VAL A 131 -18.06 17.77 23.19
N ASP A 132 -17.44 17.70 24.37
CA ASP A 132 -16.10 17.14 24.52
C ASP A 132 -16.15 15.65 24.93
N PHE A 133 -15.14 14.88 24.52
CA PHE A 133 -15.00 13.44 24.80
C PHE A 133 -13.62 13.13 25.40
N LYS A 134 -13.62 12.18 26.34
CA LYS A 134 -12.40 11.55 26.84
C LYS A 134 -12.45 10.07 26.48
N MET A 135 -11.52 9.62 25.65
CA MET A 135 -11.46 8.23 25.20
C MET A 135 -10.41 7.46 25.99
N LYS A 136 -10.70 6.22 26.36
CA LYS A 136 -9.73 5.34 27.03
C LYS A 136 -9.00 4.52 25.98
N PHE A 137 -7.67 4.60 25.95
CA PHE A 137 -6.84 3.74 25.13
C PHE A 137 -6.88 2.29 25.65
N GLU A 138 -7.15 1.33 24.77
CA GLU A 138 -7.17 -0.10 25.08
C GLU A 138 -6.24 -0.83 24.10
N ILE A 139 -5.20 -1.47 24.63
CA ILE A 139 -4.33 -2.36 23.86
C ILE A 139 -5.04 -3.71 23.79
N VAL A 140 -5.62 -4.06 22.64
CA VAL A 140 -6.08 -5.43 22.42
C VAL A 140 -4.83 -6.29 22.21
N GLY A 141 -4.45 -7.05 23.24
CA GLY A 141 -3.30 -7.95 23.23
C GLY A 141 -2.18 -7.57 24.20
N GLN A 142 -2.42 -7.68 25.51
CA GLN A 142 -1.32 -7.90 26.46
C GLN A 142 -1.24 -9.40 26.75
N THR A 143 -0.20 -10.06 26.23
CA THR A 143 0.40 -11.20 26.90
C THR A 143 0.88 -10.76 28.28
N GLN A 144 0.59 -11.56 29.31
CA GLN A 144 1.08 -11.34 30.66
C GLN A 144 2.61 -11.27 30.65
N GLU A 145 3.18 -10.11 30.99
CA GLU A 145 4.60 -9.98 31.33
C GLU A 145 4.88 -10.75 32.63
N ILE A 146 5.86 -11.65 32.60
CA ILE A 146 6.45 -12.25 33.80
C ILE A 146 7.31 -11.16 34.45
N LEU A 147 6.86 -10.67 35.60
CA LEU A 147 7.57 -9.70 36.42
C LEU A 147 8.79 -10.39 37.06
N VAL A 148 10.00 -10.09 36.57
CA VAL A 148 11.24 -10.35 37.31
C VAL A 148 11.63 -9.05 38.00
N GLU A 149 11.32 -8.93 39.28
CA GLU A 149 11.80 -7.84 40.13
C GLU A 149 13.30 -8.00 40.37
N ALA A 150 14.09 -7.11 39.79
CA ALA A 150 15.46 -6.84 40.23
C ALA A 150 15.47 -5.49 40.95
N GLU A 151 15.64 -5.51 42.28
CA GLU A 151 15.88 -4.30 43.08
C GLU A 151 17.19 -3.63 42.66
N VAL A 152 17.11 -2.44 42.05
CA VAL A 152 18.29 -1.58 41.87
C VAL A 152 18.16 -0.36 42.76
N ARG A 153 19.09 -0.25 43.72
CA ARG A 153 19.24 0.88 44.64
C ARG A 153 19.45 2.19 43.88
N ARG A 154 18.65 3.18 44.25
CA ARG A 154 18.69 4.57 43.77
C ARG A 154 19.92 5.28 44.36
N ILE A 155 20.82 5.77 43.52
CA ILE A 155 21.85 6.74 43.90
C ILE A 155 21.36 8.12 43.44
N GLU A 156 21.12 9.01 44.39
CA GLU A 156 20.86 10.43 44.12
C GLU A 156 22.15 11.13 43.71
N VAL A 157 22.16 11.71 42.52
CA VAL A 157 23.17 12.69 42.10
C VAL A 157 22.49 14.05 42.10
N LYS A 158 23.05 14.98 42.88
CA LYS A 158 22.58 16.36 43.01
C LYS A 158 22.80 17.12 41.69
N ASP A 159 21.75 17.80 41.25
CA ASP A 159 21.79 18.82 40.19
C ASP A 159 22.80 19.92 40.53
N SER A 160 23.59 20.30 39.53
CA SER A 160 24.42 21.51 39.53
C SER A 160 23.87 22.49 38.50
N ASP A 161 23.49 23.68 38.97
CA ASP A 161 23.00 24.80 38.18
C ASP A 161 23.96 25.17 37.04
N VAL A 162 23.44 25.23 35.80
CA VAL A 162 24.12 25.85 34.67
C VAL A 162 23.28 27.01 34.17
N SER A 163 23.73 28.22 34.51
CA SER A 163 23.21 29.49 34.02
C SER A 163 23.62 29.74 32.57
N TYR A 164 22.67 29.98 31.67
CA TYR A 164 22.94 30.56 30.35
C TYR A 164 22.86 32.09 30.44
N GLY A 165 24.02 32.75 30.39
CA GLY A 165 24.13 34.15 30.03
C GLY A 165 24.47 34.26 28.55
N MET A 166 23.56 34.79 27.73
CA MET A 166 23.88 35.21 26.37
C MET A 166 23.94 36.73 26.31
N THR A 167 25.17 37.25 26.19
CA THR A 167 25.46 38.60 25.73
C THR A 167 25.33 38.66 24.22
N SER A 168 24.52 39.60 23.72
CA SER A 168 24.44 39.95 22.32
C SER A 168 25.61 40.84 21.94
N ASP A 169 26.47 40.42 21.03
CA ASP A 169 27.28 41.39 20.28
C ASP A 169 27.64 40.92 18.86
N GLY A 170 27.31 41.81 17.91
CA GLY A 170 27.98 42.05 16.64
C GLY A 170 28.17 40.92 15.62
N LEU A 171 27.27 40.84 14.62
CA LEU A 171 27.69 40.45 13.26
C LEU A 171 27.03 41.33 12.20
N HIS A 172 27.84 42.14 11.52
CA HIS A 172 27.48 42.94 10.34
C HIS A 172 27.40 42.05 9.09
N VAL A 173 26.28 42.09 8.37
CA VAL A 173 26.18 41.55 7.01
C VAL A 173 25.82 42.69 6.04
N ARG A 174 26.68 42.93 5.05
CA ARG A 174 26.49 43.88 3.95
C ARG A 174 25.37 43.40 3.03
N GLY A 175 24.27 44.16 2.98
CA GLY A 175 23.16 43.94 2.04
C GLY A 175 23.47 44.47 0.63
N GLY A 176 23.34 43.58 -0.36
CA GLY A 176 23.29 43.91 -1.79
C GLY A 176 21.93 44.48 -2.19
N ARG A 177 21.95 45.47 -3.09
CA ARG A 177 20.82 46.27 -3.56
C ARG A 177 19.85 45.47 -4.43
N HIS A 178 18.55 45.53 -4.12
CA HIS A 178 17.49 45.44 -5.13
C HIS A 178 16.67 46.72 -5.14
N LYS A 179 16.48 47.27 -6.34
CA LYS A 179 15.73 48.50 -6.64
C LYS A 179 14.26 48.35 -6.24
N VAL A 180 13.80 49.23 -5.37
CA VAL A 180 12.38 49.50 -5.15
C VAL A 180 11.97 50.64 -6.08
N CYS A 181 11.01 50.40 -6.98
CA CYS A 181 10.32 51.47 -7.70
C CYS A 181 9.30 52.10 -6.75
N SER A 182 9.48 53.39 -6.44
CA SER A 182 8.49 54.22 -5.74
C SER A 182 7.86 55.19 -6.74
N ALA A 183 6.54 55.16 -6.86
CA ALA A 183 5.72 56.27 -7.36
C ALA A 183 4.93 56.86 -6.18
N PRO A 184 4.68 58.18 -6.14
CA PRO A 184 4.17 58.85 -4.95
C PRO A 184 2.67 58.65 -4.77
N LEU A 185 2.27 58.55 -3.49
CA LEU A 185 0.90 58.39 -3.02
C LEU A 185 0.13 59.72 -3.12
N ALA A 186 -1.09 59.65 -3.67
CA ALA A 186 -2.16 60.56 -3.31
C ALA A 186 -3.33 59.72 -2.75
N GLY A 187 -3.63 59.98 -1.47
CA GLY A 187 -4.83 59.61 -0.69
C GLY A 187 -5.74 58.48 -1.16
N GLY A 188 -5.69 57.35 -0.46
CA GLY A 188 -6.70 56.31 -0.50
C GLY A 188 -6.18 55.03 0.13
N VAL A 189 -6.76 54.59 1.23
CA VAL A 189 -6.39 53.34 1.91
C VAL A 189 -6.74 52.18 0.96
N SER A 190 -5.74 51.67 0.25
CA SER A 190 -5.83 50.44 -0.53
C SER A 190 -5.43 49.28 0.37
N PHE A 191 -6.41 48.45 0.74
CA PHE A 191 -6.09 47.12 1.25
C PHE A 191 -5.41 46.34 0.12
N PRO A 192 -4.20 45.79 0.30
CA PRO A 192 -3.66 44.89 -0.70
C PRO A 192 -4.59 43.67 -0.73
N CYS A 193 -5.40 43.57 -1.78
CA CYS A 193 -5.88 42.29 -2.25
C CYS A 193 -4.63 41.47 -2.60
N ILE A 194 -4.11 40.72 -1.63
CA ILE A 194 -3.28 39.57 -1.93
C ILE A 194 -4.26 38.59 -2.57
N PRO A 195 -4.21 38.32 -3.89
CA PRO A 195 -4.90 37.17 -4.39
C PRO A 195 -4.28 35.99 -3.66
N ASN A 196 -5.04 35.39 -2.73
CA ASN A 196 -4.72 34.09 -2.18
C ASN A 196 -4.89 33.09 -3.33
N ARG A 197 -3.96 33.13 -4.29
CA ARG A 197 -3.64 31.95 -5.08
C ARG A 197 -3.14 30.98 -4.04
N TYR A 198 -4.03 30.14 -3.54
CA TYR A 198 -3.68 28.76 -3.24
C TYR A 198 -3.05 28.23 -4.54
N VAL A 199 -1.74 28.46 -4.69
CA VAL A 199 -0.92 27.63 -5.54
C VAL A 199 -1.06 26.29 -4.87
N ARG A 200 -1.92 25.42 -5.43
CA ARG A 200 -1.79 24.00 -5.12
C ARG A 200 -0.32 23.70 -5.37
N PRO A 201 0.46 23.19 -4.39
CA PRO A 201 1.80 22.73 -4.72
C PRO A 201 1.63 21.79 -5.91
N ASP A 202 2.28 22.12 -7.03
CA ASP A 202 2.19 21.31 -8.22
C ASP A 202 2.65 19.90 -7.82
N ASN A 203 1.78 18.91 -8.04
CA ASN A 203 2.12 17.53 -7.76
C ASN A 203 3.17 17.11 -8.78
N THR A 204 4.41 16.91 -8.33
CA THR A 204 5.54 16.45 -9.15
C THR A 204 5.84 14.98 -8.94
N GLU A 205 4.92 14.19 -8.36
CA GLU A 205 5.11 12.76 -8.21
C GLU A 205 5.30 12.05 -9.57
N GLU A 206 6.25 11.11 -9.63
CA GLU A 206 6.64 10.39 -10.84
C GLU A 206 6.48 8.88 -10.63
N TYR A 207 5.82 8.21 -11.57
CA TYR A 207 5.62 6.76 -11.61
C TYR A 207 6.03 6.23 -12.98
N ALA A 208 6.62 5.03 -13.03
CA ALA A 208 6.95 4.39 -14.30
C ALA A 208 5.67 3.93 -15.02
N HIS A 209 5.61 4.08 -16.33
CA HIS A 209 4.47 3.59 -17.10
C HIS A 209 4.42 2.07 -17.09
N ILE A 210 3.26 1.48 -16.82
CA ILE A 210 3.08 0.03 -16.74
C ILE A 210 2.17 -0.46 -17.88
N GLU A 211 2.75 -1.25 -18.78
CA GLU A 211 2.02 -2.02 -19.80
C GLU A 211 1.67 -3.40 -19.23
N GLU A 212 0.37 -3.64 -18.99
CA GLU A 212 -0.11 -4.88 -18.37
C GLU A 212 0.27 -6.13 -19.17
N ASN A 213 0.65 -7.20 -18.46
CA ASN A 213 0.96 -8.47 -19.07
C ASN A 213 -0.24 -9.03 -19.87
N ARG A 214 0.00 -9.42 -21.13
CA ARG A 214 -1.00 -10.04 -22.01
C ARG A 214 -1.09 -11.56 -21.82
N PHE A 215 -2.17 -12.16 -22.32
CA PHE A 215 -2.25 -13.62 -22.45
C PHE A 215 -1.22 -14.15 -23.44
N MET A 216 -0.51 -15.20 -23.04
CA MET A 216 0.48 -15.92 -23.83
C MET A 216 -0.05 -17.31 -24.12
N ASP A 217 0.12 -17.79 -25.35
CA ASP A 217 -0.30 -19.11 -25.78
C ASP A 217 0.70 -20.17 -25.30
N ALA A 218 0.22 -21.17 -24.55
CA ALA A 218 1.07 -22.16 -23.91
C ALA A 218 1.77 -23.11 -24.90
N MET A 219 1.25 -23.24 -26.13
CA MET A 219 1.89 -24.07 -27.16
C MET A 219 2.99 -23.29 -27.91
N THR A 220 2.85 -21.97 -28.04
CA THR A 220 3.85 -21.13 -28.70
C THR A 220 4.92 -20.60 -27.76
N SER A 221 4.55 -20.34 -26.51
CA SER A 221 5.35 -19.73 -25.46
C SER A 221 5.03 -20.46 -24.15
N PRO A 222 5.56 -21.68 -23.93
CA PRO A 222 5.18 -22.50 -22.77
C PRO A 222 5.76 -22.01 -21.44
N GLN A 223 6.67 -21.02 -21.46
CA GLN A 223 7.45 -20.61 -20.29
C GLN A 223 7.23 -19.13 -19.95
N SER A 224 7.14 -18.86 -18.65
CA SER A 224 7.11 -17.52 -18.07
C SER A 224 8.20 -17.41 -17.01
N THR A 225 9.11 -16.45 -17.17
CA THR A 225 10.24 -16.25 -16.25
C THR A 225 10.18 -14.85 -15.62
N PHE A 226 10.41 -14.75 -14.32
CA PHE A 226 10.42 -13.47 -13.58
C PHE A 226 11.31 -13.54 -12.33
N SER A 227 11.75 -12.37 -11.85
CA SER A 227 12.48 -12.20 -10.59
C SER A 227 11.56 -12.22 -9.38
N ILE A 228 12.07 -12.68 -8.23
CA ILE A 228 11.29 -12.69 -6.97
C ILE A 228 11.24 -11.32 -6.28
N ASP A 229 12.03 -10.36 -6.78
CA ASP A 229 12.18 -9.00 -6.24
C ASP A 229 10.83 -8.26 -6.17
N VAL A 230 10.25 -8.18 -4.98
CA VAL A 230 8.96 -7.53 -4.73
C VAL A 230 9.08 -6.52 -3.59
N ASP A 231 8.59 -5.31 -3.85
CA ASP A 231 8.48 -4.24 -2.87
C ASP A 231 7.04 -4.12 -2.36
N ALA A 232 6.84 -3.28 -1.35
CA ALA A 232 5.53 -3.05 -0.71
C ALA A 232 5.05 -1.59 -0.86
N ALA A 233 5.82 -0.74 -1.55
CA ALA A 233 5.63 0.71 -1.59
C ALA A 233 4.30 1.15 -2.23
N SER A 234 3.86 0.45 -3.28
CA SER A 234 2.64 0.78 -4.03
C SER A 234 1.40 0.69 -3.15
N TYR A 235 1.28 -0.33 -2.30
CA TYR A 235 0.12 -0.45 -1.40
C TYR A 235 0.02 0.73 -0.42
N ALA A 236 1.13 1.07 0.24
CA ALA A 236 1.16 2.19 1.18
C ALA A 236 0.83 3.52 0.47
N ASN A 237 1.28 3.69 -0.77
CA ASN A 237 0.95 4.86 -1.57
C ASN A 237 -0.52 4.89 -1.99
N VAL A 238 -1.11 3.76 -2.42
CA VAL A 238 -2.54 3.62 -2.70
C VAL A 238 -3.36 3.95 -1.46
N ARG A 239 -3.02 3.36 -0.32
CA ARG A 239 -3.65 3.63 0.97
C ARG A 239 -3.64 5.13 1.28
N ARG A 240 -2.50 5.81 1.08
CA ARG A 240 -2.39 7.25 1.26
C ARG A 240 -3.37 8.02 0.38
N PHE A 241 -3.44 7.73 -0.92
CA PHE A 241 -4.36 8.39 -1.85
C PHE A 241 -5.81 8.25 -1.38
N ILE A 242 -6.24 7.00 -1.14
CA ILE A 242 -7.60 6.71 -0.69
C ILE A 242 -7.87 7.38 0.66
N ASN A 243 -6.89 7.42 1.57
CA ASN A 243 -7.03 8.09 2.84
C ASN A 243 -7.24 9.60 2.73
N GLN A 244 -6.70 10.21 1.67
CA GLN A 244 -6.88 11.61 1.32
C GLN A 244 -8.13 11.87 0.47
N ASN A 245 -9.00 10.87 0.30
CA ASN A 245 -10.19 10.94 -0.54
C ASN A 245 -9.84 11.24 -2.02
N MET A 246 -8.69 10.75 -2.47
CA MET A 246 -8.23 10.86 -3.85
C MET A 246 -8.00 9.46 -4.41
N PHE A 247 -8.13 9.31 -5.72
CA PHE A 247 -7.70 8.08 -6.36
C PHE A 247 -6.21 8.13 -6.72
N PRO A 248 -5.50 6.98 -6.66
CA PRO A 248 -4.14 6.89 -7.16
C PRO A 248 -4.10 7.06 -8.68
N GLN A 249 -2.95 7.48 -9.20
CA GLN A 249 -2.69 7.37 -10.64
C GLN A 249 -2.63 5.89 -11.03
N ARG A 250 -3.05 5.53 -12.24
CA ARG A 250 -3.02 4.14 -12.73
C ARG A 250 -1.64 3.49 -12.57
N ASP A 251 -0.61 4.22 -12.97
CA ASP A 251 0.78 3.76 -12.95
C ASP A 251 1.39 3.75 -11.53
N ALA A 252 0.70 4.29 -10.52
CA ALA A 252 1.10 4.17 -9.12
C ALA A 252 0.64 2.84 -8.47
N VAL A 253 -0.20 2.06 -9.16
CA VAL A 253 -0.77 0.80 -8.67
C VAL A 253 -0.02 -0.36 -9.30
N ARG A 254 0.85 -1.04 -8.54
CA ARG A 254 1.57 -2.25 -8.94
C ARG A 254 0.91 -3.46 -8.28
N ILE A 255 0.25 -4.30 -9.08
CA ILE A 255 -0.65 -5.34 -8.54
C ILE A 255 0.14 -6.37 -7.73
N GLU A 256 1.34 -6.72 -8.17
CA GLU A 256 2.28 -7.59 -7.45
C GLU A 256 2.65 -7.03 -6.08
N GLU A 257 2.93 -5.73 -5.94
CA GLU A 257 3.25 -5.12 -4.65
C GLU A 257 2.02 -5.04 -3.73
N LEU A 258 0.83 -4.82 -4.31
CA LEU A 258 -0.42 -4.88 -3.56
C LEU A 258 -0.63 -6.27 -2.98
N ILE A 259 -0.42 -7.33 -3.78
CA ILE A 259 -0.54 -8.72 -3.35
C ILE A 259 0.52 -9.02 -2.27
N ASN A 260 1.78 -8.65 -2.50
CA ASN A 260 2.91 -8.97 -1.61
C ASN A 260 3.01 -8.07 -0.38
N TYR A 261 2.13 -7.08 -0.22
CA TYR A 261 2.02 -6.32 1.03
C TYR A 261 1.55 -7.17 2.21
N PHE A 262 0.84 -8.27 1.96
CA PHE A 262 0.22 -9.08 3.01
C PHE A 262 0.95 -10.39 3.26
N ASP A 263 1.01 -10.78 4.52
CA ASP A 263 1.38 -12.14 4.93
C ASP A 263 0.24 -13.11 4.58
N TYR A 264 0.60 -14.30 4.10
CA TYR A 264 -0.31 -15.37 3.68
C TYR A 264 -0.26 -16.63 4.54
N ASP A 265 0.48 -16.61 5.67
CA ASP A 265 0.66 -17.74 6.58
C ASP A 265 1.16 -19.01 5.86
N TYR A 266 2.08 -18.87 4.91
CA TYR A 266 2.69 -20.02 4.26
C TYR A 266 3.54 -20.82 5.26
N GLU A 267 3.65 -22.13 5.06
CA GLU A 267 4.47 -22.98 5.91
C GLU A 267 5.95 -22.65 5.72
N SER A 268 6.70 -22.53 6.81
CA SER A 268 8.15 -22.36 6.76
C SER A 268 8.81 -23.57 6.09
N PRO A 269 9.93 -23.39 5.36
CA PRO A 269 10.66 -24.51 4.78
C PRO A 269 11.19 -25.48 5.83
N ASP A 270 11.09 -26.77 5.51
CA ASP A 270 11.73 -27.85 6.25
C ASP A 270 13.06 -28.26 5.59
N GLY A 271 14.09 -28.47 6.41
CA GLY A 271 15.39 -28.96 5.95
C GLY A 271 16.34 -27.87 5.45
N ASP A 272 17.20 -28.23 4.49
CA ASP A 272 18.32 -27.37 4.03
C ASP A 272 17.93 -26.40 2.92
N VAL A 273 16.74 -26.54 2.32
CA VAL A 273 16.28 -25.65 1.25
C VAL A 273 15.77 -24.35 1.87
N PRO A 274 16.23 -23.17 1.42
CA PRO A 274 15.89 -21.89 2.05
C PRO A 274 14.46 -21.41 1.82
N PHE A 275 13.67 -22.08 0.96
CA PHE A 275 12.29 -21.70 0.62
C PHE A 275 11.35 -22.90 0.59
N SER A 276 10.11 -22.71 1.04
CA SER A 276 8.99 -23.60 0.74
C SER A 276 8.17 -23.03 -0.42
N VAL A 277 7.40 -23.89 -1.09
CA VAL A 277 6.54 -23.51 -2.21
C VAL A 277 5.12 -24.00 -1.96
N ALA A 278 4.16 -23.08 -1.94
CA ALA A 278 2.74 -23.35 -1.83
C ALA A 278 2.07 -23.17 -3.19
N LEU A 279 1.52 -24.24 -3.76
CA LEU A 279 0.82 -24.20 -5.05
C LEU A 279 -0.67 -24.49 -4.87
N GLU A 280 -1.51 -23.63 -5.41
CA GLU A 280 -2.96 -23.83 -5.41
C GLU A 280 -3.61 -23.47 -6.75
N TYR A 281 -4.64 -24.21 -7.12
CA TYR A 281 -5.35 -24.08 -8.40
C TYR A 281 -6.86 -24.09 -8.17
N GLY A 282 -7.56 -23.08 -8.69
CA GLY A 282 -9.00 -22.95 -8.49
C GLY A 282 -9.71 -22.10 -9.54
N ASN A 283 -11.03 -21.93 -9.36
CA ASN A 283 -11.83 -21.05 -10.21
C ASN A 283 -11.40 -19.59 -10.07
N CYS A 284 -11.33 -18.87 -11.19
CA CYS A 284 -11.09 -17.43 -11.21
C CYS A 284 -12.37 -16.69 -10.78
N PRO A 285 -12.30 -15.74 -9.83
CA PRO A 285 -13.51 -15.09 -9.31
C PRO A 285 -14.06 -13.97 -10.21
N TRP A 286 -13.27 -13.43 -11.14
CA TRP A 286 -13.70 -12.37 -12.07
C TRP A 286 -13.98 -12.85 -13.50
N ASN A 287 -13.79 -14.15 -13.78
CA ASN A 287 -14.05 -14.75 -15.07
C ASN A 287 -14.31 -16.27 -14.93
N GLU A 288 -15.55 -16.70 -15.19
CA GLU A 288 -15.98 -18.09 -14.96
C GLU A 288 -15.31 -19.11 -15.91
N ASP A 289 -14.95 -18.69 -17.11
CA ASP A 289 -14.29 -19.54 -18.12
C ASP A 289 -12.81 -19.78 -17.76
N HIS A 290 -12.26 -18.90 -16.91
CA HIS A 290 -10.85 -18.95 -16.53
C HIS A 290 -10.65 -19.69 -15.20
N LYS A 291 -9.37 -19.92 -14.91
CA LYS A 291 -8.88 -20.50 -13.66
C LYS A 291 -7.77 -19.61 -13.13
N LEU A 292 -7.53 -19.69 -11.83
CA LEU A 292 -6.50 -18.94 -11.14
C LEU A 292 -5.53 -19.93 -10.50
N VAL A 293 -4.24 -19.68 -10.72
CA VAL A 293 -3.14 -20.35 -10.04
C VAL A 293 -2.51 -19.38 -9.07
N HIS A 294 -2.24 -19.87 -7.87
CA HIS A 294 -1.57 -19.16 -6.81
C HIS A 294 -0.25 -19.89 -6.49
N ILE A 295 0.85 -19.13 -6.54
CA ILE A 295 2.20 -19.60 -6.24
C ILE A 295 2.70 -18.76 -5.06
N GLY A 296 2.79 -19.37 -3.89
CA GLY A 296 3.39 -18.77 -2.69
C GLY A 296 4.80 -19.33 -2.46
N LEU A 297 5.70 -18.48 -2.00
CA LEU A 297 7.02 -18.85 -1.49
C LEU A 297 7.20 -18.29 -0.09
N GLN A 298 7.77 -19.09 0.81
CA GLN A 298 8.14 -18.68 2.16
C GLN A 298 9.63 -18.86 2.38
N GLY A 299 10.34 -17.77 2.67
CA GLY A 299 11.72 -17.81 3.14
C GLY A 299 11.84 -18.37 4.55
N LYS A 300 12.92 -19.09 4.81
CA LYS A 300 13.28 -19.53 6.16
C LYS A 300 13.42 -18.32 7.09
N GLU A 301 12.85 -18.41 8.29
CA GLU A 301 13.08 -17.43 9.34
C GLU A 301 14.47 -17.65 9.99
N LEU A 302 15.13 -16.55 10.35
CA LEU A 302 16.38 -16.64 11.10
C LEU A 302 16.08 -16.61 12.60
N THR A 303 16.76 -17.48 13.33
CA THR A 303 16.86 -17.38 14.78
C THR A 303 17.75 -16.20 15.17
N GLU A 304 17.59 -15.69 16.40
CA GLU A 304 18.46 -14.64 16.95
C GLU A 304 19.95 -15.01 16.93
N GLU A 305 20.26 -16.30 17.04
CA GLU A 305 21.64 -16.84 17.02
C GLU A 305 22.24 -16.85 15.60
N GLU A 306 21.41 -17.02 14.57
CA GLU A 306 21.81 -16.94 13.16
C GLU A 306 21.93 -15.47 12.69
N ARG A 307 21.49 -14.50 13.49
CA ARG A 307 21.50 -13.08 13.17
C ARG A 307 22.93 -12.52 13.20
N ARG A 308 23.44 -12.12 12.03
CA ARG A 308 24.76 -11.50 11.89
C ARG A 308 24.74 -10.04 12.41
N PRO A 309 25.85 -9.54 12.99
CA PRO A 309 25.96 -8.12 13.36
C PRO A 309 25.77 -7.20 12.14
N SER A 310 25.07 -6.08 12.34
CA SER A 310 24.81 -5.11 11.28
C SER A 310 25.60 -3.81 11.47
N ASN A 311 26.22 -3.30 10.41
CA ASN A 311 26.71 -1.93 10.28
C ASN A 311 25.72 -1.13 9.41
N LEU A 312 24.91 -0.31 10.06
CA LEU A 312 23.84 0.46 9.42
C LEU A 312 24.22 1.94 9.35
N VAL A 313 24.33 2.48 8.14
CA VAL A 313 24.53 3.91 7.92
C VAL A 313 23.21 4.55 7.51
N PHE A 314 22.63 5.35 8.41
CA PHE A 314 21.44 6.12 8.14
C PHE A 314 21.81 7.36 7.33
N LEU A 315 21.43 7.38 6.06
CA LEU A 315 21.58 8.52 5.16
C LEU A 315 20.25 9.28 5.11
N ILE A 316 20.16 10.38 5.86
CA ILE A 316 18.90 11.10 6.11
C ILE A 316 18.87 12.42 5.36
N ASP A 317 17.83 12.63 4.57
CA ASP A 317 17.48 13.91 3.99
C ASP A 317 16.95 14.85 5.08
N VAL A 318 17.64 15.98 5.26
CA VAL A 318 17.21 17.06 6.16
C VAL A 318 17.01 18.37 5.41
N SER A 319 16.73 18.33 4.10
CA SER A 319 16.42 19.50 3.30
C SER A 319 15.16 20.23 3.78
N GLY A 320 14.97 21.48 3.34
CA GLY A 320 13.81 22.28 3.75
C GLY A 320 12.44 21.65 3.42
N SER A 321 12.35 20.81 2.39
CA SER A 321 11.11 20.12 2.01
C SER A 321 10.69 19.05 3.03
N MET A 322 11.62 18.57 3.85
CA MET A 322 11.41 17.54 4.88
C MET A 322 10.70 18.04 6.15
N GLY A 323 10.35 19.33 6.23
CA GLY A 323 9.76 19.93 7.43
C GLY A 323 8.31 19.52 7.76
N SER A 324 7.57 18.95 6.81
CA SER A 324 6.15 18.57 7.00
C SER A 324 5.98 17.41 7.99
N PRO A 325 4.85 17.31 8.74
CA PRO A 325 4.64 16.26 9.75
C PRO A 325 4.83 14.81 9.27
N ASN A 326 4.50 14.53 8.01
CA ASN A 326 4.65 13.21 7.38
C ASN A 326 6.02 12.97 6.72
N LYS A 327 7.03 13.80 7.03
CA LYS A 327 8.42 13.71 6.54
C LYS A 327 9.40 13.53 7.69
N LEU A 328 10.32 14.46 7.95
CA LEU A 328 11.34 14.33 9.00
C LEU A 328 10.74 14.04 10.40
N PRO A 329 9.60 14.64 10.83
CA PRO A 329 8.96 14.27 12.09
C PRO A 329 8.46 12.82 12.14
N LEU A 330 7.97 12.26 11.03
CA LEU A 330 7.60 10.85 10.92
C LEU A 330 8.84 9.96 10.86
N LEU A 331 9.85 10.34 10.07
CA LEU A 331 11.13 9.67 9.96
C LEU A 331 11.81 9.52 11.32
N ARG A 332 11.86 10.57 12.14
CA ARG A 332 12.41 10.49 13.51
C ARG A 332 11.67 9.45 14.36
N GLN A 333 10.35 9.34 14.22
CA GLN A 333 9.59 8.31 14.93
C GLN A 333 9.88 6.92 14.39
N ALA A 334 9.92 6.76 13.06
CA ALA A 334 10.21 5.52 12.36
C ALA A 334 11.60 4.97 12.74
N PHE A 335 12.64 5.80 12.66
CA PHE A 335 14.01 5.38 12.98
C PHE A 335 14.20 5.06 14.47
N LYS A 336 13.42 5.68 15.37
CA LYS A 336 13.41 5.27 16.77
C LYS A 336 12.82 3.87 17.00
N LEU A 337 11.89 3.44 16.16
CA LEU A 337 11.37 2.06 16.16
C LEU A 337 12.47 1.10 15.69
N LEU A 338 13.18 1.43 14.61
CA LEU A 338 14.31 0.65 14.12
C LEU A 338 15.42 0.51 15.18
N VAL A 339 15.79 1.61 15.84
CA VAL A 339 16.82 1.61 16.90
C VAL A 339 16.43 0.71 18.08
N ALA A 340 15.14 0.46 18.30
CA ALA A 340 14.69 -0.47 19.32
C ALA A 340 14.85 -1.95 18.92
N GLN A 341 15.09 -2.25 17.64
CA GLN A 341 15.34 -3.61 17.13
C GLN A 341 16.84 -3.96 17.02
N LEU A 342 17.73 -3.02 17.34
CA LEU A 342 19.17 -3.25 17.23
C LEU A 342 19.67 -4.19 18.33
N GLY A 343 20.49 -5.14 17.95
CA GLY A 343 21.27 -5.94 18.87
C GLY A 343 22.46 -5.18 19.44
N ALA A 344 23.07 -5.74 20.48
CA ALA A 344 24.18 -5.10 21.19
C ALA A 344 25.45 -4.95 20.35
N ASP A 345 25.63 -5.81 19.34
CA ASP A 345 26.77 -5.86 18.43
C ASP A 345 26.56 -5.10 17.12
N ASP A 346 25.33 -4.61 16.89
CA ASP A 346 25.07 -3.74 15.74
C ASP A 346 25.76 -2.38 15.91
N GLN A 347 25.99 -1.68 14.80
CA GLN A 347 26.55 -0.34 14.77
C GLN A 347 25.68 0.56 13.91
N VAL A 348 25.50 1.80 14.37
CA VAL A 348 24.77 2.83 13.64
C VAL A 348 25.65 4.06 13.46
N SER A 349 25.68 4.57 12.23
CA SER A 349 26.18 5.91 11.90
C SER A 349 25.06 6.74 11.29
N ILE A 350 25.06 8.05 11.53
CA ILE A 350 24.06 8.96 10.95
C ILE A 350 24.78 9.99 10.08
N VAL A 351 24.52 9.93 8.79
CA VAL A 351 24.93 10.90 7.79
C VAL A 351 23.69 11.66 7.34
N VAL A 352 23.78 12.99 7.32
CA VAL A 352 22.71 13.84 6.80
C VAL A 352 23.15 14.55 5.55
N TYR A 353 22.19 14.89 4.70
CA TYR A 353 22.42 15.82 3.62
C TYR A 353 21.31 16.87 3.52
N ALA A 354 21.75 18.09 3.21
CA ALA A 354 20.91 19.20 2.78
C ALA A 354 21.76 20.06 1.84
N GLY A 355 22.05 21.33 2.15
CA GLY A 355 22.98 22.13 1.33
C GLY A 355 24.41 21.60 1.30
N SER A 356 24.76 20.71 2.23
CA SER A 356 26.02 19.96 2.29
C SER A 356 25.79 18.61 2.99
N ALA A 357 26.72 17.67 2.84
CA ALA A 357 26.71 16.41 3.58
C ALA A 357 27.48 16.53 4.90
N GLY A 358 27.01 15.86 5.95
CA GLY A 358 27.65 15.87 7.26
C GLY A 358 27.42 14.61 8.08
N LEU A 359 28.43 14.22 8.86
CA LEU A 359 28.33 13.12 9.83
C LEU A 359 27.79 13.68 11.16
N VAL A 360 26.60 13.25 11.55
CA VAL A 360 25.93 13.67 12.79
C VAL A 360 26.25 12.72 13.95
N LEU A 361 26.36 11.43 13.65
CA LEU A 361 26.71 10.39 14.62
C LEU A 361 27.77 9.47 13.99
N PRO A 362 28.99 9.41 14.55
CA PRO A 362 29.98 8.40 14.15
C PRO A 362 29.51 7.00 14.58
N ALA A 363 30.16 5.94 14.08
CA ALA A 363 29.82 4.56 14.38
C ALA A 363 29.63 4.33 15.89
N THR A 364 28.40 4.04 16.26
CA THR A 364 27.93 3.92 17.64
C THR A 364 27.25 2.58 17.82
N ARG A 365 27.65 1.83 18.85
CA ARG A 365 27.07 0.49 19.13
C ARG A 365 25.57 0.57 19.37
N GLY A 366 24.83 -0.44 18.92
CA GLY A 366 23.37 -0.56 19.06
C GLY A 366 22.91 -0.53 20.51
N ALA A 367 23.72 -1.05 21.44
CA ALA A 367 23.48 -0.96 22.88
C ALA A 367 23.39 0.48 23.40
N CYS A 368 24.02 1.45 22.73
CA CYS A 368 23.97 2.88 23.05
C CYS A 368 22.69 3.55 22.52
N THR A 369 21.54 2.89 22.67
CA THR A 369 20.25 3.30 22.10
C THR A 369 19.87 4.74 22.43
N ARG A 370 20.15 5.22 23.65
CA ARG A 370 19.88 6.61 24.06
C ARG A 370 20.67 7.61 23.22
N THR A 371 21.96 7.39 23.03
CA THR A 371 22.83 8.26 22.22
C THR A 371 22.33 8.36 20.78
N ILE A 372 21.94 7.22 20.20
CA ILE A 372 21.42 7.16 18.83
C ILE A 372 20.08 7.92 18.73
N LYS A 373 19.15 7.68 19.68
CA LYS A 373 17.85 8.36 19.72
C LYS A 373 17.99 9.87 19.92
N ASP A 374 18.91 10.31 20.77
CA ASP A 374 19.20 11.72 21.01
C ASP A 374 19.78 12.41 19.75
N ALA A 375 20.62 11.70 18.97
CA ALA A 375 21.12 12.20 17.70
C ALA A 375 20.00 12.38 16.66
N ILE A 376 19.07 11.41 16.59
CA ILE A 376 17.87 11.49 15.73
C ILE A 376 16.97 12.66 16.14
N ASP A 377 16.80 12.92 17.45
CA ASP A 377 15.95 14.00 17.94
C ASP A 377 16.47 15.40 17.58
N ARG A 378 17.79 15.55 17.45
CA ARG A 378 18.46 16.81 17.09
C ARG A 378 18.37 17.15 15.60
N LEU A 379 17.90 16.23 14.76
CA LEU A 379 17.75 16.48 13.33
C LEU A 379 16.73 17.60 13.07
N GLN A 380 17.09 18.53 12.20
CA GLN A 380 16.27 19.67 11.81
C GLN A 380 16.30 19.85 10.30
N SER A 381 15.15 20.15 9.71
CA SER A 381 15.02 20.40 8.27
C SER A 381 15.49 21.82 7.93
N GLY A 382 16.32 21.97 6.91
CA GLY A 382 16.73 23.27 6.37
C GLY A 382 17.72 23.18 5.21
N GLY A 383 17.80 24.22 4.38
CA GLY A 383 18.72 24.30 3.25
C GLY A 383 18.24 23.57 1.98
N SER A 384 19.09 23.60 0.95
CA SER A 384 18.89 22.91 -0.33
C SER A 384 19.19 21.41 -0.23
N THR A 385 19.32 20.71 -1.36
CA THR A 385 19.61 19.26 -1.45
C THR A 385 21.01 19.03 -2.03
N ALA A 386 21.81 18.11 -1.46
CA ALA A 386 23.16 17.71 -1.90
C ALA A 386 23.34 16.18 -1.84
N GLY A 387 22.32 15.44 -2.31
CA GLY A 387 22.23 13.98 -2.15
C GLY A 387 23.46 13.19 -2.62
N GLY A 388 24.08 13.60 -3.73
CA GLY A 388 25.27 12.95 -4.29
C GLY A 388 26.52 13.03 -3.40
N GLN A 389 26.68 14.11 -2.62
CA GLN A 389 27.72 14.18 -1.59
C GLN A 389 27.35 13.32 -0.38
N GLY A 390 26.06 13.32 -0.02
CA GLY A 390 25.52 12.52 1.09
C GLY A 390 25.80 11.04 0.91
N ILE A 391 25.48 10.48 -0.26
CA ILE A 391 25.66 9.04 -0.52
C ILE A 391 27.12 8.63 -0.57
N LYS A 392 28.00 9.44 -1.17
CA LYS A 392 29.44 9.18 -1.16
C LYS A 392 30.01 9.17 0.27
N LEU A 393 29.56 10.10 1.11
CA LEU A 393 29.95 10.13 2.53
C LEU A 393 29.39 8.92 3.29
N ALA A 394 28.13 8.54 3.04
CA ALA A 394 27.52 7.38 3.67
C ALA A 394 28.26 6.07 3.34
N TYR A 395 28.56 5.81 2.06
CA TYR A 395 29.34 4.64 1.67
C TYR A 395 30.77 4.67 2.18
N LYS A 396 31.40 5.87 2.25
CA LYS A 396 32.70 6.00 2.89
C LYS A 396 32.63 5.59 4.35
N VAL A 397 31.67 6.09 5.11
CA VAL A 397 31.48 5.76 6.53
C VAL A 397 31.15 4.28 6.71
N ALA A 398 30.34 3.70 5.83
CA ALA A 398 30.02 2.28 5.84
C ALA A 398 31.29 1.44 5.65
N MET A 399 32.12 1.79 4.66
CA MET A 399 33.39 1.10 4.38
C MET A 399 34.42 1.29 5.51
N ASP A 400 34.54 2.50 6.06
CA ASP A 400 35.47 2.79 7.16
C ASP A 400 35.12 2.00 8.45
N ASN A 401 33.89 1.50 8.57
CA ASN A 401 33.39 0.69 9.69
C ASN A 401 32.86 -0.68 9.25
N PHE A 402 33.37 -1.20 8.12
CA PHE A 402 32.88 -2.44 7.53
C PHE A 402 33.03 -3.63 8.50
N ILE A 403 31.99 -4.44 8.60
CA ILE A 403 31.99 -5.68 9.38
C ILE A 403 32.13 -6.85 8.41
N GLU A 404 33.28 -7.53 8.47
CA GLU A 404 33.52 -8.76 7.70
C GLU A 404 32.49 -9.84 8.10
N GLU A 405 31.92 -10.52 7.10
CA GLU A 405 30.80 -11.48 7.26
C GLU A 405 29.53 -10.92 7.92
N GLY A 406 29.50 -9.61 8.22
CA GLY A 406 28.34 -8.91 8.77
C GLY A 406 27.42 -8.32 7.71
N ASN A 407 26.31 -7.75 8.16
CA ASN A 407 25.40 -7.02 7.28
C ASN A 407 25.84 -5.55 7.19
N ASN A 408 26.33 -5.11 6.03
CA ASN A 408 26.74 -3.71 5.82
C ASN A 408 25.74 -3.03 4.90
N ARG A 409 25.06 -1.99 5.40
CA ARG A 409 23.94 -1.39 4.67
C ARG A 409 23.81 0.10 4.89
N VAL A 410 23.58 0.82 3.79
CA VAL A 410 23.15 2.21 3.80
C VAL A 410 21.61 2.23 3.74
N ILE A 411 20.97 2.97 4.63
CA ILE A 411 19.53 3.21 4.62
C ILE A 411 19.29 4.67 4.24
N LEU A 412 18.90 4.91 2.99
CA LEU A 412 18.54 6.23 2.49
C LEU A 412 17.10 6.55 2.88
N ALA A 413 16.86 7.72 3.48
CA ALA A 413 15.52 8.21 3.80
C ALA A 413 15.30 9.62 3.26
N THR A 414 14.37 9.79 2.32
CA THR A 414 14.16 11.03 1.55
C THR A 414 12.69 11.22 1.14
N ASP A 415 12.32 12.43 0.72
CA ASP A 415 11.02 12.74 0.12
C ASP A 415 10.99 12.70 -1.41
N GLY A 416 12.08 12.24 -2.04
CA GLY A 416 12.18 12.01 -3.48
C GLY A 416 13.12 12.97 -4.22
N ASP A 417 13.57 14.05 -3.59
CA ASP A 417 14.56 14.94 -4.23
C ASP A 417 15.99 14.45 -4.00
N PHE A 418 16.47 13.55 -4.86
CA PHE A 418 17.84 13.06 -4.85
C PHE A 418 18.61 13.57 -6.08
N ASN A 419 18.73 14.90 -6.28
CA ASN A 419 19.16 15.48 -7.57
C ASN A 419 20.46 16.30 -7.59
N VAL A 420 21.36 16.22 -6.60
CA VAL A 420 22.52 17.13 -6.59
C VAL A 420 23.83 16.42 -6.26
N GLY A 421 24.73 16.31 -7.25
CA GLY A 421 26.16 16.07 -7.05
C GLY A 421 26.80 14.93 -7.86
N ILE A 422 26.03 14.12 -8.58
CA ILE A 422 26.54 13.12 -9.54
C ILE A 422 25.89 13.44 -10.90
N SER A 423 26.69 13.42 -11.97
CA SER A 423 26.40 14.11 -13.24
C SER A 423 25.32 13.45 -14.10
N SER A 424 24.77 12.31 -13.67
CA SER A 424 23.58 11.67 -14.25
C SER A 424 23.08 10.56 -13.31
N THR A 425 21.80 10.16 -13.42
CA THR A 425 21.25 8.99 -12.72
C THR A 425 22.10 7.73 -12.95
N SER A 426 22.66 7.57 -14.15
CA SER A 426 23.47 6.41 -14.52
C SER A 426 24.79 6.31 -13.76
N GLU A 427 25.48 7.43 -13.52
CA GLU A 427 26.73 7.43 -12.72
C GLU A 427 26.46 7.07 -11.26
N LEU A 428 25.33 7.51 -10.71
CA LEU A 428 24.91 7.15 -9.35
C LEU A 428 24.57 5.65 -9.26
N VAL A 429 23.84 5.12 -10.24
CA VAL A 429 23.54 3.68 -10.34
C VAL A 429 24.82 2.86 -10.41
N GLN A 430 25.76 3.21 -11.29
CA GLN A 430 27.05 2.51 -11.40
C GLN A 430 27.86 2.58 -10.10
N TYR A 431 27.81 3.71 -9.40
CA TYR A 431 28.47 3.85 -8.11
C TYR A 431 27.85 2.92 -7.05
N ILE A 432 26.51 2.82 -7.01
CA ILE A 432 25.79 1.92 -6.09
C ILE A 432 26.07 0.45 -6.44
N GLU A 433 26.03 0.07 -7.72
CA GLU A 433 26.36 -1.28 -8.18
C GLU A 433 27.79 -1.67 -7.75
N GLY A 434 28.76 -0.76 -7.91
CA GLY A 434 30.13 -1.00 -7.44
C GLY A 434 30.24 -1.15 -5.91
N LYS A 435 29.44 -0.41 -5.13
CA LYS A 435 29.43 -0.55 -3.66
C LYS A 435 28.71 -1.79 -3.16
N ARG A 436 27.69 -2.21 -3.89
CA ARG A 436 27.05 -3.51 -3.70
C ARG A 436 28.05 -4.64 -3.93
N ASP A 437 28.85 -4.58 -4.99
CA ASP A 437 29.87 -5.59 -5.29
C ASP A 437 30.99 -5.61 -4.22
N GLU A 438 31.19 -4.50 -3.49
CA GLU A 438 32.04 -4.40 -2.29
C GLU A 438 31.34 -4.92 -1.00
N GLY A 439 30.11 -5.42 -1.08
CA GLY A 439 29.35 -5.98 0.04
C GLY A 439 28.56 -4.94 0.87
N ILE A 440 28.33 -3.73 0.36
CA ILE A 440 27.54 -2.69 1.04
C ILE A 440 26.24 -2.42 0.28
N PHE A 441 25.11 -2.85 0.85
CA PHE A 441 23.80 -2.79 0.22
C PHE A 441 23.08 -1.46 0.47
N LEU A 442 22.04 -1.16 -0.33
CA LEU A 442 21.23 0.06 -0.21
C LEU A 442 19.74 -0.27 0.00
N THR A 443 19.17 0.22 1.10
CA THR A 443 17.71 0.28 1.31
C THR A 443 17.24 1.71 1.15
N VAL A 444 16.10 1.92 0.49
CA VAL A 444 15.55 3.26 0.23
C VAL A 444 14.16 3.38 0.85
N LEU A 445 13.99 4.38 1.71
CA LEU A 445 12.76 4.69 2.42
C LEU A 445 12.20 6.05 1.94
N GLY A 446 11.08 6.03 1.25
CA GLY A 446 10.35 7.21 0.83
C GLY A 446 9.46 7.79 1.93
N PHE A 447 9.45 9.11 2.07
CA PHE A 447 8.60 9.83 3.03
C PHE A 447 7.85 11.00 2.39
N GLY A 448 6.69 11.35 2.93
CA GLY A 448 5.96 12.54 2.52
C GLY A 448 5.29 12.47 1.15
N MET A 449 4.72 13.59 0.69
CA MET A 449 3.86 13.65 -0.50
C MET A 449 4.18 14.87 -1.38
N GLY A 450 3.75 14.80 -2.65
CA GLY A 450 3.78 15.89 -3.62
C GLY A 450 5.06 15.98 -4.46
N ASN A 451 6.15 15.33 -4.05
CA ASN A 451 7.41 15.25 -4.80
C ASN A 451 8.02 13.84 -4.79
N TYR A 452 7.22 12.83 -4.46
CA TYR A 452 7.68 11.45 -4.35
C TYR A 452 8.08 10.91 -5.74
N LYS A 453 9.36 10.52 -5.88
CA LYS A 453 9.98 10.03 -7.13
C LYS A 453 10.15 8.53 -7.09
N ASP A 454 9.03 7.83 -6.97
CA ASP A 454 8.94 6.39 -6.75
C ASP A 454 9.84 5.59 -7.71
N ASN A 455 9.71 5.85 -9.01
CA ASN A 455 10.48 5.19 -10.06
C ASN A 455 12.02 5.28 -9.89
N ARG A 456 12.52 6.41 -9.36
CA ARG A 456 13.96 6.61 -9.14
C ARG A 456 14.42 5.94 -7.87
N LEU A 457 13.64 6.06 -6.80
CA LEU A 457 13.97 5.47 -5.50
C LEU A 457 13.98 3.94 -5.56
N GLU A 458 12.99 3.36 -6.25
CA GLU A 458 12.92 1.93 -6.58
C GLU A 458 14.17 1.50 -7.36
N GLN A 459 14.49 2.20 -8.45
CA GLN A 459 15.67 1.89 -9.25
C GLN A 459 16.98 1.92 -8.44
N LEU A 460 17.14 2.84 -7.49
CA LEU A 460 18.36 2.88 -6.66
C LEU A 460 18.43 1.70 -5.70
N ALA A 461 17.29 1.30 -5.11
CA ALA A 461 17.20 0.16 -4.21
C ALA A 461 17.52 -1.16 -4.92
N ASP A 462 16.85 -1.40 -6.06
CA ASP A 462 17.08 -2.57 -6.93
C ASP A 462 18.57 -2.72 -7.27
N LYS A 463 19.22 -1.60 -7.62
CA LYS A 463 20.62 -1.55 -8.03
C LYS A 463 21.61 -1.71 -6.88
N GLY A 464 21.17 -1.52 -5.65
CA GLY A 464 21.93 -1.75 -4.44
C GLY A 464 21.62 -3.08 -3.74
N ASN A 465 20.90 -4.00 -4.40
CA ASN A 465 20.38 -5.25 -3.83
C ASN A 465 19.73 -5.04 -2.45
N GLY A 466 18.82 -4.08 -2.39
CA GLY A 466 18.02 -3.84 -1.20
C GLY A 466 16.62 -3.35 -1.53
N ASN A 467 15.83 -3.19 -0.47
CA ASN A 467 14.39 -2.98 -0.59
C ASN A 467 14.02 -1.51 -0.71
N HIS A 468 12.88 -1.27 -1.34
CA HIS A 468 12.23 0.03 -1.40
C HIS A 468 10.90 0.01 -0.62
N ALA A 469 10.71 1.00 0.27
CA ALA A 469 9.47 1.14 1.03
C ALA A 469 9.01 2.59 1.11
N TYR A 470 7.70 2.80 1.11
CA TYR A 470 7.08 4.12 1.26
C TYR A 470 6.36 4.24 2.59
N ILE A 471 6.86 5.12 3.47
CA ILE A 471 6.34 5.30 4.82
C ILE A 471 5.38 6.49 4.85
N ASP A 472 4.08 6.21 4.72
CA ASP A 472 3.01 7.20 4.76
C ASP A 472 2.55 7.54 6.19
N ASN A 473 2.70 6.59 7.12
CA ASN A 473 2.26 6.72 8.51
C ASN A 473 3.09 5.87 9.48
N LEU A 474 2.81 5.96 10.78
CA LEU A 474 3.58 5.27 11.83
C LEU A 474 3.33 3.75 11.87
N MET A 475 2.15 3.28 11.45
CA MET A 475 1.90 1.84 11.33
C MET A 475 2.72 1.23 10.21
N GLU A 476 2.85 1.94 9.09
CA GLU A 476 3.74 1.54 8.00
C GLU A 476 5.20 1.50 8.45
N ALA A 477 5.65 2.53 9.16
CA ALA A 477 6.98 2.53 9.75
C ALA A 477 7.22 1.33 10.67
N ARG A 478 6.20 0.92 11.44
CA ARG A 478 6.28 -0.28 12.29
C ARG A 478 6.35 -1.56 11.45
N LYS A 479 5.54 -1.68 10.39
CA LYS A 479 5.60 -2.83 9.48
C LYS A 479 7.02 -3.01 8.94
N VAL A 480 7.53 -1.99 8.27
CA VAL A 480 8.82 -2.01 7.57
C VAL A 480 10.00 -2.13 8.52
N LEU A 481 10.01 -1.39 9.65
CA LEU A 481 11.19 -1.26 10.50
C LEU A 481 11.15 -2.07 11.80
N VAL A 482 10.07 -2.78 12.07
CA VAL A 482 9.94 -3.66 13.24
C VAL A 482 9.56 -5.06 12.81
N ASN A 483 8.47 -5.20 12.06
CA ASN A 483 7.93 -6.52 11.75
C ASN A 483 8.70 -7.22 10.62
N GLU A 484 9.16 -6.45 9.62
CA GLU A 484 9.83 -6.96 8.40
C GLU A 484 11.31 -6.57 8.32
N VAL A 485 11.85 -6.02 9.41
CA VAL A 485 13.24 -5.57 9.46
C VAL A 485 14.21 -6.72 9.19
N THR A 486 13.91 -7.91 9.71
CA THR A 486 14.76 -9.10 9.51
C THR A 486 14.77 -9.52 8.03
N SER A 487 13.62 -9.50 7.37
CA SER A 487 13.47 -9.79 5.94
C SER A 487 14.19 -8.75 5.06
N THR A 488 14.21 -7.49 5.47
CA THR A 488 14.89 -6.41 4.73
C THR A 488 16.42 -6.47 4.91
N LEU A 489 16.88 -6.86 6.10
CA LEU A 489 18.30 -6.78 6.47
C LEU A 489 19.09 -8.05 6.16
N TYR A 490 18.45 -9.22 6.20
CA TYR A 490 19.15 -10.51 6.13
C TYR A 490 18.69 -11.32 4.92
N THR A 491 19.51 -11.29 3.87
CA THR A 491 19.34 -12.14 2.69
C THR A 491 19.63 -13.60 3.05
N ILE A 492 18.80 -14.53 2.57
CA ILE A 492 18.99 -15.97 2.73
C ILE A 492 19.29 -16.69 1.40
N ALA A 493 18.92 -16.12 0.26
CA ALA A 493 19.43 -16.53 -1.03
C ALA A 493 19.49 -15.37 -2.02
N ARG A 494 20.39 -15.54 -3.00
CA ARG A 494 20.65 -14.56 -4.05
C ARG A 494 20.17 -15.01 -5.41
N ASP A 495 19.98 -14.04 -6.30
CA ASP A 495 19.66 -14.25 -7.71
C ASP A 495 18.48 -15.20 -7.93
N VAL A 496 17.38 -14.96 -7.22
CA VAL A 496 16.24 -15.89 -7.17
C VAL A 496 15.31 -15.66 -8.35
N LYS A 497 15.21 -16.67 -9.21
CA LYS A 497 14.43 -16.68 -10.45
C LYS A 497 13.33 -17.72 -10.37
N ILE A 498 12.15 -17.37 -10.85
CA ILE A 498 11.04 -18.31 -11.01
C ILE A 498 10.77 -18.49 -12.50
N GLN A 499 10.70 -19.74 -12.96
CA GLN A 499 10.23 -20.11 -14.28
C GLN A 499 9.06 -21.07 -14.16
N VAL A 500 7.91 -20.66 -14.71
CA VAL A 500 6.71 -21.51 -14.78
C VAL A 500 6.60 -22.05 -16.20
N GLU A 501 6.52 -23.37 -16.32
CA GLU A 501 6.32 -24.10 -17.57
C GLU A 501 4.91 -24.70 -17.61
N PHE A 502 4.11 -24.31 -18.58
CA PHE A 502 2.71 -24.72 -18.71
C PHE A 502 2.55 -25.94 -19.62
N ASN A 503 1.66 -26.85 -19.25
CA ASN A 503 1.33 -27.98 -20.10
C ASN A 503 0.29 -27.56 -21.18
N PRO A 504 0.66 -27.50 -22.48
CA PRO A 504 -0.25 -27.06 -23.54
C PRO A 504 -1.41 -28.02 -23.80
N ALA A 505 -1.40 -29.24 -23.24
CA ALA A 505 -2.57 -30.14 -23.30
C ALA A 505 -3.68 -29.72 -22.32
N LYS A 506 -3.34 -28.93 -21.30
CA LYS A 506 -4.23 -28.55 -20.19
C LYS A 506 -4.49 -27.05 -20.14
N VAL A 507 -3.55 -26.26 -20.65
CA VAL A 507 -3.58 -24.80 -20.67
C VAL A 507 -3.57 -24.34 -22.12
N GLU A 508 -4.57 -23.57 -22.55
CA GLU A 508 -4.56 -22.90 -23.85
C GLU A 508 -3.69 -21.65 -23.78
N SER A 509 -3.97 -20.79 -22.81
CA SER A 509 -3.23 -19.56 -22.59
C SER A 509 -3.16 -19.20 -21.11
N TYR A 510 -2.17 -18.38 -20.77
CA TYR A 510 -1.93 -17.93 -19.40
C TYR A 510 -1.52 -16.46 -19.38
N ARG A 511 -1.69 -15.82 -18.22
CA ARG A 511 -1.29 -14.44 -17.98
C ARG A 511 -0.77 -14.30 -16.55
N LEU A 512 0.47 -13.81 -16.40
CA LEU A 512 1.01 -13.40 -15.10
C LEU A 512 0.33 -12.09 -14.70
N ILE A 513 -0.19 -12.02 -13.47
CA ILE A 513 -0.85 -10.82 -12.94
C ILE A 513 0.18 -10.00 -12.16
N GLY A 514 0.41 -8.75 -12.60
CA GLY A 514 1.50 -7.94 -12.06
C GLY A 514 2.86 -8.34 -12.62
N TYR A 515 3.93 -7.99 -11.90
CA TYR A 515 5.34 -8.33 -12.20
C TYR A 515 5.81 -7.81 -13.58
N GLU A 516 5.18 -6.77 -14.13
CA GLU A 516 5.53 -6.21 -15.44
C GLU A 516 6.99 -5.71 -15.50
N ASN A 517 7.48 -5.09 -14.43
CA ASN A 517 8.86 -4.60 -14.27
C ASN A 517 9.85 -5.71 -13.83
N ARG A 518 9.36 -6.88 -13.44
CA ARG A 518 10.16 -8.02 -12.92
C ARG A 518 10.29 -9.18 -13.91
N LYS A 519 9.73 -9.04 -15.11
CA LYS A 519 9.76 -10.07 -16.15
C LYS A 519 11.16 -10.26 -16.74
N LEU A 520 11.58 -11.51 -16.90
CA LEU A 520 12.87 -11.90 -17.47
C LEU A 520 12.68 -12.64 -18.79
N ALA A 521 13.73 -12.66 -19.62
CA ALA A 521 13.74 -13.54 -20.78
C ALA A 521 13.82 -15.00 -20.32
N ASN A 522 13.30 -15.95 -21.10
CA ASN A 522 13.31 -17.35 -20.68
C ASN A 522 14.73 -17.93 -20.65
N GLU A 523 15.62 -17.39 -21.49
CA GLU A 523 17.04 -17.72 -21.55
C GLU A 523 17.79 -17.23 -20.30
N ASP A 524 17.34 -16.12 -19.69
CA ASP A 524 17.91 -15.54 -18.48
C ASP A 524 17.75 -16.48 -17.27
N PHE A 525 16.78 -17.39 -17.30
CA PHE A 525 16.55 -18.35 -16.21
C PHE A 525 17.80 -19.17 -15.90
N LYS A 526 18.64 -19.48 -16.91
CA LYS A 526 19.87 -20.28 -16.72
C LYS A 526 21.15 -19.43 -16.73
N ASP A 527 21.05 -18.11 -16.94
CA ASP A 527 22.20 -17.22 -16.95
C ASP A 527 22.46 -16.69 -15.53
N ASP A 528 23.49 -17.23 -14.86
CA ASP A 528 23.89 -16.79 -13.52
C ASP A 528 24.53 -15.38 -13.52
N ARG A 529 24.74 -14.76 -14.69
CA ARG A 529 25.20 -13.36 -14.79
C ARG A 529 24.04 -12.37 -14.79
N LYS A 530 22.82 -12.84 -15.05
CA LYS A 530 21.63 -12.01 -15.01
C LYS A 530 21.15 -11.93 -13.57
N ASP A 531 21.13 -10.74 -13.00
CA ASP A 531 20.58 -10.50 -11.66
C ASP A 531 19.05 -10.56 -11.69
N ALA A 532 18.47 -11.25 -10.70
CA ALA A 532 17.03 -11.45 -10.53
C ALA A 532 16.54 -11.23 -9.09
N GLY A 533 17.35 -10.56 -8.27
CA GLY A 533 16.95 -10.12 -6.94
C GLY A 533 17.20 -11.12 -5.82
N GLU A 534 16.95 -10.63 -4.62
CA GLU A 534 17.31 -11.25 -3.36
C GLU A 534 16.06 -11.63 -2.58
N ILE A 535 16.17 -12.61 -1.70
CA ILE A 535 15.09 -12.94 -0.77
C ILE A 535 15.58 -12.94 0.66
N GLY A 536 14.83 -12.23 1.49
CA GLY A 536 15.08 -12.03 2.89
C GLY A 536 14.60 -13.19 3.77
N ALA A 537 15.17 -13.26 4.96
CA ALA A 537 14.73 -14.17 6.01
C ALA A 537 13.26 -13.93 6.37
N GLY A 538 12.44 -14.99 6.35
CA GLY A 538 11.00 -14.91 6.61
C GLY A 538 10.19 -14.19 5.52
N HIS A 539 10.82 -13.72 4.43
CA HIS A 539 10.11 -12.99 3.38
C HIS A 539 9.17 -13.92 2.60
N THR A 540 7.98 -13.44 2.30
CA THR A 540 6.97 -14.15 1.51
C THR A 540 6.81 -13.52 0.14
N VAL A 541 6.72 -14.35 -0.90
CA VAL A 541 6.40 -13.88 -2.25
C VAL A 541 5.24 -14.68 -2.84
N THR A 542 4.31 -13.97 -3.48
CA THR A 542 3.09 -14.51 -4.05
C THR A 542 2.95 -14.05 -5.49
N ALA A 543 2.78 -15.01 -6.41
CA ALA A 543 2.50 -14.75 -7.81
C ALA A 543 1.17 -15.42 -8.20
N LEU A 544 0.41 -14.72 -9.05
CA LEU A 544 -0.87 -15.21 -9.57
C LEU A 544 -0.81 -15.35 -11.08
N TYR A 545 -1.33 -16.47 -11.58
CA TYR A 545 -1.56 -16.68 -13.00
C TYR A 545 -3.04 -16.87 -13.28
N GLU A 546 -3.57 -16.08 -14.20
CA GLU A 546 -4.85 -16.35 -14.82
C GLU A 546 -4.65 -17.30 -16.00
N ILE A 547 -5.43 -18.38 -16.05
CA ILE A 547 -5.28 -19.47 -17.02
C ILE A 547 -6.61 -19.70 -17.74
N LEU A 548 -6.56 -19.80 -19.07
CA LEU A 548 -7.62 -20.37 -19.88
C LEU A 548 -7.34 -21.87 -20.08
N PRO A 549 -8.18 -22.77 -19.55
CA PRO A 549 -7.99 -24.21 -19.73
C PRO A 549 -8.14 -24.64 -21.20
N ALA A 550 -7.36 -25.63 -21.62
CA ALA A 550 -7.47 -26.20 -22.95
C ALA A 550 -8.81 -26.95 -23.10
N SER A 551 -9.56 -26.63 -24.15
CA SER A 551 -10.89 -27.21 -24.43
C SER A 551 -10.87 -28.64 -24.97
N GLY A 552 -9.76 -29.37 -24.84
CA GLY A 552 -9.60 -30.77 -25.27
C GLY A 552 -9.58 -31.00 -26.79
N ALA A 553 -10.06 -30.04 -27.58
CA ALA A 553 -9.82 -29.97 -29.01
C ALA A 553 -8.43 -29.38 -29.23
N SER A 554 -7.54 -30.15 -29.85
CA SER A 554 -6.28 -29.65 -30.39
C SER A 554 -6.58 -28.46 -31.30
N VAL A 555 -6.49 -27.25 -30.76
CA VAL A 555 -6.65 -26.03 -31.52
C VAL A 555 -5.46 -26.00 -32.47
N LYS A 556 -5.69 -26.31 -33.74
CA LYS A 556 -4.78 -25.96 -34.84
C LYS A 556 -4.74 -24.44 -34.93
N LYS A 557 -4.07 -23.78 -33.97
CA LYS A 557 -3.81 -22.35 -34.00
C LYS A 557 -2.49 -22.18 -34.75
N ASP A 558 -2.62 -21.74 -35.99
CA ASP A 558 -1.58 -21.50 -36.99
C ASP A 558 -0.66 -22.69 -37.29
N GLU A 559 -0.97 -23.38 -38.40
CA GLU A 559 -0.03 -24.32 -39.02
C GLU A 559 1.19 -23.53 -39.53
N LEU A 560 2.21 -23.44 -38.69
CA LEU A 560 3.49 -22.86 -39.09
C LEU A 560 4.09 -23.73 -40.20
N ARG A 561 4.32 -23.13 -41.37
CA ARG A 561 4.87 -23.82 -42.55
C ARG A 561 6.13 -24.65 -42.28
N TYR A 562 6.94 -24.25 -41.29
CA TYR A 562 8.25 -24.84 -40.99
C TYR A 562 8.36 -25.50 -39.61
N GLN A 563 7.29 -25.54 -38.80
CA GLN A 563 7.34 -26.11 -37.44
C GLN A 563 6.17 -27.07 -37.21
N ASP A 564 6.48 -28.29 -36.78
CA ASP A 564 5.49 -29.27 -36.31
C ASP A 564 5.46 -29.25 -34.78
N ARG A 565 4.41 -28.65 -34.22
CA ARG A 565 4.25 -28.48 -32.76
C ARG A 565 3.39 -29.61 -32.20
N ARG A 566 4.04 -30.66 -31.72
CA ARG A 566 3.38 -31.80 -31.09
C ARG A 566 3.64 -31.84 -29.60
N ILE A 567 2.56 -31.91 -28.82
CA ILE A 567 2.62 -32.19 -27.39
C ILE A 567 3.12 -33.62 -27.17
N SER A 568 4.05 -33.80 -26.23
CA SER A 568 4.59 -35.10 -25.84
C SER A 568 3.50 -36.07 -25.35
N GLY A 569 3.78 -37.38 -25.42
CA GLY A 569 2.85 -38.41 -24.94
C GLY A 569 2.55 -38.27 -23.45
N ASP A 570 3.56 -37.90 -22.66
CA ASP A 570 3.44 -37.69 -21.21
C ASP A 570 2.63 -36.44 -20.89
N GLY A 571 2.84 -35.33 -21.60
CA GLY A 571 2.05 -34.10 -21.41
C GLY A 571 0.56 -34.30 -21.72
N ARG A 572 0.21 -35.18 -22.67
CA ARG A 572 -1.19 -35.50 -23.00
C ARG A 572 -1.87 -36.41 -21.98
N ARG A 573 -1.12 -37.32 -21.35
CA ARG A 573 -1.66 -38.35 -20.44
C ARG A 573 -1.55 -37.96 -18.96
N GLY A 574 -0.64 -37.06 -18.63
CA GLY A 574 -0.41 -36.58 -17.28
C GLY A 574 -1.57 -35.74 -16.74
N ASP A 575 -1.67 -35.69 -15.41
CA ASP A 575 -2.54 -34.77 -14.68
C ASP A 575 -1.81 -33.49 -14.27
N GLU A 576 -0.69 -33.14 -14.91
CA GLU A 576 0.11 -31.96 -14.61
C GLU A 576 -0.38 -30.76 -15.42
N ILE A 577 -0.66 -29.64 -14.76
CA ILE A 577 -1.08 -28.40 -15.42
C ILE A 577 0.10 -27.46 -15.68
N LEU A 578 1.05 -27.41 -14.75
CA LEU A 578 2.30 -26.66 -14.87
C LEU A 578 3.39 -27.19 -13.94
N LEU A 579 4.62 -26.81 -14.23
CA LEU A 579 5.83 -27.06 -13.45
C LEU A 579 6.43 -25.70 -13.05
N VAL A 580 6.61 -25.47 -11.75
CA VAL A 580 7.31 -24.30 -11.22
C VAL A 580 8.75 -24.68 -10.96
N LYS A 581 9.69 -23.96 -11.55
CA LYS A 581 11.13 -24.10 -11.30
C LYS A 581 11.63 -22.85 -10.60
N ILE A 582 12.41 -23.03 -9.55
CA ILE A 582 13.05 -21.95 -8.82
C ILE A 582 14.54 -22.17 -8.89
N ARG A 583 15.26 -21.14 -9.32
CA ARG A 583 16.72 -21.13 -9.35
C ARG A 583 17.22 -20.05 -8.40
N TYR A 584 18.19 -20.38 -7.56
CA TYR A 584 18.75 -19.46 -6.57
C TYR A 584 20.23 -19.77 -6.28
N LYS A 585 20.95 -18.82 -5.72
CA LYS A 585 22.32 -18.96 -5.22
C LYS A 585 22.35 -18.91 -3.70
N GLU A 586 23.15 -19.78 -3.10
CA GLU A 586 23.50 -19.65 -1.69
C GLU A 586 24.38 -18.40 -1.47
N LEU A 587 24.45 -17.92 -0.23
CA LEU A 587 25.19 -16.68 0.09
C LEU A 587 26.68 -16.79 -0.21
N ASP A 588 27.25 -17.99 -0.08
CA ASP A 588 28.68 -18.31 -0.24
C ASP A 588 29.01 -18.97 -1.59
N ARG A 589 28.02 -19.13 -2.48
CA ARG A 589 28.21 -19.75 -3.81
C ARG A 589 27.73 -18.87 -4.93
N ASP A 590 28.48 -18.83 -6.02
CA ASP A 590 28.09 -18.12 -7.25
C ASP A 590 27.37 -19.00 -8.28
N SER A 591 27.36 -20.32 -8.06
CA SER A 591 26.61 -21.27 -8.87
C SER A 591 25.20 -21.45 -8.33
N SER A 592 24.20 -21.39 -9.21
CA SER A 592 22.82 -21.55 -8.79
C SER A 592 22.39 -23.02 -8.64
N ILE A 593 21.48 -23.25 -7.70
CA ILE A 593 20.76 -24.50 -7.47
C ILE A 593 19.36 -24.36 -8.08
N GLU A 594 18.81 -25.45 -8.63
CA GLU A 594 17.46 -25.49 -9.19
C GLU A 594 16.60 -26.50 -8.41
N ILE A 595 15.41 -26.07 -7.99
CA ILE A 595 14.36 -26.92 -7.42
C ILE A 595 13.10 -26.80 -8.28
N SER A 596 12.22 -27.81 -8.22
CA SER A 596 11.01 -27.81 -9.04
C SER A 596 9.82 -28.46 -8.36
N GLU A 597 8.65 -27.84 -8.50
CA GLU A 597 7.38 -28.32 -7.94
C GLU A 597 6.30 -28.42 -9.02
N VAL A 598 5.55 -29.52 -8.99
CA VAL A 598 4.52 -29.83 -9.99
C VAL A 598 3.14 -29.48 -9.44
N LEU A 599 2.37 -28.69 -10.20
CA LEU A 599 0.96 -28.47 -9.93
C LEU A 599 0.10 -29.42 -10.79
N ARG A 600 -0.86 -30.08 -10.14
CA ARG A 600 -1.76 -31.03 -10.79
C ARG A 600 -3.13 -30.41 -11.10
N ASP A 601 -3.75 -30.90 -12.17
CA ASP A 601 -5.06 -30.53 -12.72
C ASP A 601 -6.20 -31.02 -11.81
N ARG A 602 -6.31 -30.40 -10.63
CA ARG A 602 -7.35 -30.68 -9.63
C ARG A 602 -7.93 -29.34 -9.13
N PRO A 603 -8.71 -28.63 -9.96
CA PRO A 603 -9.20 -27.32 -9.61
C PRO A 603 -10.16 -27.38 -8.43
N SER A 604 -9.89 -26.58 -7.40
CA SER A 604 -10.78 -26.36 -6.29
C SER A 604 -11.86 -25.33 -6.65
N ARG A 605 -13.08 -25.52 -6.12
CA ARG A 605 -14.08 -24.46 -6.12
C ARG A 605 -13.54 -23.27 -5.33
N PHE A 606 -13.78 -22.05 -5.78
CA PHE A 606 -13.28 -20.83 -5.13
C PHE A 606 -13.65 -20.72 -3.64
N SER A 607 -14.84 -21.21 -3.25
CA SER A 607 -15.27 -21.22 -1.84
C SER A 607 -14.58 -22.27 -0.95
N ARG A 608 -13.82 -23.20 -1.56
CA ARG A 608 -13.10 -24.29 -0.87
C ARG A 608 -11.58 -24.14 -0.93
N THR A 609 -11.08 -23.08 -1.57
CA THR A 609 -9.64 -22.80 -1.61
C THR A 609 -9.13 -22.33 -0.24
N SER A 610 -7.83 -22.09 -0.10
CA SER A 610 -7.29 -21.46 1.10
C SER A 610 -7.76 -20.01 1.27
N ASP A 611 -7.61 -19.49 2.49
CA ASP A 611 -7.77 -18.06 2.74
C ASP A 611 -6.72 -17.25 1.97
N ALA A 612 -5.51 -17.77 1.82
CA ALA A 612 -4.44 -17.11 1.06
C ALA A 612 -4.82 -16.92 -0.42
N PHE A 613 -5.38 -17.95 -1.04
CA PHE A 613 -5.86 -17.90 -2.42
C PHE A 613 -6.98 -16.86 -2.59
N ARG A 614 -7.99 -16.90 -1.73
CA ARG A 614 -9.12 -15.96 -1.82
C ARG A 614 -8.70 -14.52 -1.54
N PHE A 615 -7.87 -14.31 -0.53
CA PHE A 615 -7.42 -12.98 -0.15
C PHE A 615 -6.52 -12.37 -1.23
N SER A 616 -5.53 -13.11 -1.74
CA SER A 616 -4.69 -12.63 -2.84
C SER A 616 -5.51 -12.34 -4.12
N ALA A 617 -6.53 -13.15 -4.42
CA ALA A 617 -7.45 -12.89 -5.52
C ALA A 617 -8.25 -11.58 -5.33
N ALA A 618 -8.75 -11.31 -4.12
CA ALA A 618 -9.45 -10.06 -3.82
C ALA A 618 -8.54 -8.83 -3.99
N VAL A 619 -7.29 -8.93 -3.54
CA VAL A 619 -6.29 -7.88 -3.70
C VAL A 619 -5.95 -7.64 -5.19
N ALA A 620 -5.81 -8.72 -5.96
CA ALA A 620 -5.60 -8.63 -7.41
C ALA A 620 -6.78 -7.94 -8.13
N MET A 621 -8.01 -8.32 -7.79
CA MET A 621 -9.23 -7.66 -8.29
C MET A 621 -9.23 -6.16 -7.97
N TYR A 622 -8.92 -5.79 -6.73
CA TYR A 622 -8.83 -4.38 -6.32
C TYR A 622 -7.79 -3.61 -7.14
N GLY A 623 -6.60 -4.17 -7.32
CA GLY A 623 -5.55 -3.58 -8.15
C GLY A 623 -5.99 -3.38 -9.60
N MET A 624 -6.65 -4.39 -10.20
CA MET A 624 -7.20 -4.29 -11.56
C MET A 624 -8.29 -3.21 -11.69
N ILE A 625 -9.18 -3.09 -10.70
CA ILE A 625 -10.23 -2.04 -10.66
C ILE A 625 -9.61 -0.65 -10.57
N LEU A 626 -8.66 -0.42 -9.66
CA LEU A 626 -7.99 0.87 -9.51
C LEU A 626 -7.25 1.29 -10.77
N ARG A 627 -6.67 0.32 -11.48
CA ARG A 627 -5.98 0.55 -12.76
C ARG A 627 -6.92 0.69 -13.96
N ASN A 628 -8.22 0.43 -13.80
CA ASN A 628 -9.15 0.26 -14.92
C ASN A 628 -8.59 -0.72 -15.96
N SER A 629 -8.20 -1.91 -15.49
CA SER A 629 -7.55 -2.95 -16.31
C SER A 629 -8.48 -3.47 -17.40
N GLY A 630 -7.93 -3.71 -18.59
CA GLY A 630 -8.67 -4.37 -19.67
C GLY A 630 -9.00 -5.85 -19.38
N HIS A 631 -8.49 -6.39 -18.27
CA HIS A 631 -8.65 -7.78 -17.87
C HIS A 631 -9.38 -7.95 -16.54
N MET A 632 -10.02 -6.90 -16.02
CA MET A 632 -10.76 -6.97 -14.76
C MET A 632 -12.01 -7.86 -14.82
N GLY A 633 -12.42 -8.31 -16.02
CA GLY A 633 -13.59 -9.18 -16.20
C GLY A 633 -14.83 -8.56 -15.57
N ASP A 634 -15.52 -9.36 -14.77
CA ASP A 634 -16.71 -8.95 -14.01
C ASP A 634 -16.38 -8.50 -12.58
N ALA A 635 -15.13 -8.10 -12.29
CA ALA A 635 -14.73 -7.72 -10.94
C ALA A 635 -15.44 -6.44 -10.45
N GLU A 636 -16.15 -6.55 -9.34
CA GLU A 636 -16.78 -5.43 -8.64
C GLU A 636 -16.16 -5.22 -7.23
N LEU A 637 -16.22 -3.99 -6.71
CA LEU A 637 -15.66 -3.67 -5.38
C LEU A 637 -16.42 -4.39 -4.26
N GLU A 638 -17.72 -4.61 -4.45
CA GLU A 638 -18.59 -5.39 -3.58
C GLU A 638 -18.07 -6.82 -3.41
N ASP A 639 -17.68 -7.46 -4.51
CA ASP A 639 -17.09 -8.80 -4.50
C ASP A 639 -15.73 -8.80 -3.80
N VAL A 640 -14.88 -7.80 -4.07
CA VAL A 640 -13.60 -7.64 -3.38
C VAL A 640 -13.80 -7.61 -1.86
N VAL A 641 -14.72 -6.78 -1.36
CA VAL A 641 -15.02 -6.69 0.07
C VAL A 641 -15.57 -8.01 0.60
N GLY A 642 -16.49 -8.65 -0.12
CA GLY A 642 -17.08 -9.93 0.26
C GLY A 642 -16.04 -11.04 0.40
N ILE A 643 -15.17 -11.18 -0.60
CA ILE A 643 -14.10 -12.18 -0.63
C ILE A 643 -13.07 -11.87 0.47
N ALA A 644 -12.60 -10.63 0.58
CA ALA A 644 -11.58 -10.24 1.56
C ALA A 644 -12.07 -10.44 3.00
N ARG A 645 -13.33 -10.12 3.31
CA ARG A 645 -13.93 -10.39 4.63
C ARG A 645 -14.02 -11.89 4.93
N GLY A 646 -14.41 -12.69 3.94
CA GLY A 646 -14.51 -14.14 4.08
C GLY A 646 -13.16 -14.85 4.19
N ALA A 647 -12.08 -14.21 3.71
CA ALA A 647 -10.74 -14.77 3.65
C ALA A 647 -9.72 -13.99 4.49
N LYS A 648 -10.16 -13.19 5.47
CA LYS A 648 -9.27 -12.35 6.28
C LYS A 648 -8.21 -13.16 7.00
N GLY A 649 -8.51 -14.40 7.41
CA GLY A 649 -7.57 -15.27 8.11
C GLY A 649 -7.02 -14.66 9.41
N LYS A 650 -5.82 -15.13 9.81
CA LYS A 650 -5.04 -14.50 10.88
C LYS A 650 -4.57 -13.13 10.42
N ASP A 651 -4.58 -12.17 11.33
CA ASP A 651 -4.28 -10.78 11.02
C ASP A 651 -3.76 -10.07 12.27
N HIS A 652 -2.61 -10.52 12.77
CA HIS A 652 -2.04 -10.08 14.04
C HIS A 652 -1.82 -8.56 14.11
N PHE A 653 -1.48 -7.96 12.96
CA PHE A 653 -1.19 -6.53 12.84
C PHE A 653 -2.33 -5.72 12.20
N GLN A 654 -3.48 -6.34 11.92
CA GLN A 654 -4.67 -5.71 11.33
C GLN A 654 -4.48 -5.14 9.91
N TYR A 655 -3.46 -5.59 9.17
CA TYR A 655 -3.22 -5.14 7.79
C TYR A 655 -4.35 -5.56 6.85
N ARG A 656 -4.85 -6.79 6.98
CA ARG A 656 -5.94 -7.28 6.13
C ARG A 656 -7.28 -6.62 6.47
N ALA A 657 -7.51 -6.31 7.75
CA ALA A 657 -8.65 -5.50 8.19
C ALA A 657 -8.60 -4.06 7.66
N GLU A 658 -7.42 -3.44 7.64
CA GLU A 658 -7.22 -2.11 7.04
C GLU A 658 -7.52 -2.15 5.54
N PHE A 659 -7.03 -3.17 4.81
CA PHE A 659 -7.34 -3.35 3.39
C PHE A 659 -8.84 -3.32 3.11
N ILE A 660 -9.62 -4.10 3.85
CA ILE A 660 -11.09 -4.13 3.72
C ILE A 660 -11.68 -2.72 3.91
N THR A 661 -11.18 -1.96 4.90
CA THR A 661 -11.60 -0.57 5.15
C THR A 661 -11.23 0.36 4.00
N ILE A 662 -10.06 0.17 3.38
CA ILE A 662 -9.60 0.96 2.22
C ILE A 662 -10.46 0.67 0.98
N VAL A 663 -10.84 -0.58 0.75
CA VAL A 663 -11.76 -0.94 -0.35
C VAL A 663 -13.14 -0.31 -0.13
N GLU A 664 -13.70 -0.40 1.07
CA GLU A 664 -14.98 0.25 1.42
C GLU A 664 -14.93 1.78 1.26
N LYS A 665 -13.81 2.40 1.63
CA LYS A 665 -13.60 3.83 1.42
C LYS A 665 -13.54 4.16 -0.08
N THR A 666 -12.91 3.29 -0.88
CA THR A 666 -12.88 3.44 -2.34
C THR A 666 -14.29 3.39 -2.94
N MET A 667 -15.13 2.45 -2.49
CA MET A 667 -16.55 2.39 -2.89
C MET A 667 -17.27 3.71 -2.57
N THR A 668 -17.09 4.20 -1.34
CA THR A 668 -17.68 5.48 -0.90
C THR A 668 -17.22 6.66 -1.77
N LEU A 669 -15.94 6.69 -2.17
CA LEU A 669 -15.41 7.74 -3.04
C LEU A 669 -16.04 7.69 -4.44
N MET A 670 -16.21 6.48 -5.00
CA MET A 670 -16.87 6.30 -6.29
C MET A 670 -18.34 6.74 -6.24
N GLU A 671 -19.08 6.40 -5.17
CA GLU A 671 -20.48 6.83 -4.97
C GLU A 671 -20.63 8.35 -4.88
N LEU A 672 -19.64 9.05 -4.31
CA LEU A 672 -19.63 10.51 -4.19
C LEU A 672 -19.29 11.22 -5.51
N GLY A 673 -19.10 10.48 -6.61
CA GLY A 673 -18.80 11.03 -7.93
C GLY A 673 -17.36 11.52 -8.07
N ALA A 674 -16.45 11.12 -7.18
CA ALA A 674 -15.02 11.27 -7.44
C ALA A 674 -14.66 10.29 -8.56
N THR A 675 -14.20 10.80 -9.70
CA THR A 675 -13.78 9.96 -10.83
C THR A 675 -12.27 9.83 -10.86
N ASN A 676 -11.82 8.69 -11.39
CA ASN A 676 -10.42 8.40 -11.74
C ASN A 676 -9.90 9.25 -12.93
N GLU A 677 -10.72 10.15 -13.49
CA GLU A 677 -10.31 10.95 -14.64
C GLU A 677 -9.47 12.15 -14.21
N PRO A 678 -8.30 12.38 -14.84
CA PRO A 678 -7.61 13.65 -14.70
C PRO A 678 -8.53 14.77 -15.20
N LEU A 679 -8.64 15.85 -14.41
CA LEU A 679 -9.45 17.05 -14.65
C LEU A 679 -9.13 17.84 -15.95
N ASN A 680 -8.42 17.26 -16.92
CA ASN A 680 -7.92 17.91 -18.13
C ASN A 680 -8.60 17.48 -19.45
N ARG A 681 -9.91 17.21 -19.44
CA ARG A 681 -10.70 17.06 -20.70
C ARG A 681 -12.02 17.84 -20.76
N ARG A 682 -12.26 18.81 -19.87
CA ARG A 682 -13.37 19.78 -20.03
C ARG A 682 -12.85 21.15 -20.45
N ARG A 683 -12.33 21.26 -21.68
CA ARG A 683 -12.17 22.50 -22.45
C ARG A 683 -11.71 22.18 -23.89
N ALA A 684 -12.58 21.51 -24.64
CA ALA A 684 -12.52 21.46 -26.10
C ALA A 684 -13.88 20.94 -26.63
N GLN A 685 -14.93 21.75 -26.45
CA GLN A 685 -16.08 21.84 -27.35
C GLN A 685 -16.47 23.31 -27.46
#